data_AF-A0A1Y1XHX3-F1
#
_entry.id   AF-A0A1Y1XHX3-F1
#
_cell.length_a   1.000
_cell.length_b   1.000
_cell.length_c   1.000
_cell.angle_alpha   90.00
_cell.angle_beta   90.00
_cell.angle_gamma   90.00
#
_symmetry.space_group_name_H-M   'P 1'
#
loop_
_entity.id
_entity.type
_entity.pdbx_description
1 polymer ?
#
loop_
_entity_poly.entity_id
_entity_poly.type
_entity_poly.pdbx_seq_one_letter_code
_entity_poly.pdbx_strand_id
1 'polypeptide(L)'
;MEIETNEREIELENFMKENNIDFNNYNEAIILSIENNVSVALLQQILSKKNDKNLNLEITYEDNNYVPLFFAIQKNNFELADILIENGASINYIFEDQNIITYLIKNNLCNNSNLNYILNKGFSLDNITNDFILNLLENEKTKILEIILQFIKFDNKFILNLLNVYKNKDILTDKILCNIVKKEKGKIIITDAMYEKAIEKNNNHLLRVLFENDSSKDNTISKKIVKYNLLQKAIKINSYSFVEKILCFVTFNNKCMDYEYIFEEAIPKCDIKILKLLINTFIKDSLKDLNNTSEKISNEKYISKLINLVLNVIIKFNNLPLVKYIMESKIYKNNIDINIKDINDEYPIITSFYYSNVEIFKYLLEQGANCNTKNDCGVSLLLLAIHNNKWEMLEQLIEHHVDINEKDINGVSPLHKAINQNRSEIVELLIDYANENRIPIDINKKDDYGYYPLIKAINQNNFDIVFSIINYGYENKIDMNVKDINGDTPLTLSYKLNRLDIFSYLVKFLDVNQTDSEGKSVLFYAIDKKDIENVKKLINVGANINLKDNSNNSIIDNAINVGSVKILDLLLQKNNIALNIVNSNNETPIISLLNSNKFKEKEKELYINKFIEKSANINSVDKDGNSPLVYAIQNNYISIIELLFNNGININTENKEGKTALNYAFDAGNKKIITFLKDKGYDVYNAKNNIITFDFMKQIIYEDNDMLLEQIIKSNKFDINTQDYSTKNTLLHIAVENKSYNSIKCLLINGANKEIKNNNYWTPLQLNQHRNNTYGYYSSNQPQYKINELFDLYSK
;
A
#
# COMPACT_ATOMS: atom_id res chain seq x y z
N MET A 1 -35.13 58.05 -78.45
CA MET A 1 -34.67 57.32 -79.64
C MET A 1 -33.50 58.03 -80.32
N GLU A 2 -33.62 59.17 -81.03
CA GLU A 2 -32.46 59.79 -81.72
C GLU A 2 -31.36 60.39 -80.79
N ILE A 3 -31.73 60.92 -79.62
CA ILE A 3 -30.76 61.47 -78.65
C ILE A 3 -29.99 60.34 -77.93
N GLU A 4 -30.69 59.26 -77.57
CA GLU A 4 -30.07 58.07 -76.97
C GLU A 4 -29.12 57.33 -77.92
N THR A 5 -29.36 57.36 -79.23
CA THR A 5 -28.45 56.72 -80.21
C THR A 5 -27.15 57.49 -80.40
N ASN A 6 -27.17 58.83 -80.35
CA ASN A 6 -25.95 59.65 -80.49
C ASN A 6 -25.06 59.61 -79.24
N GLU A 7 -25.64 59.64 -78.04
CA GLU A 7 -24.87 59.51 -76.79
C GLU A 7 -24.18 58.14 -76.68
N ARG A 8 -24.86 57.09 -77.16
CA ARG A 8 -24.35 55.72 -77.19
C ARG A 8 -23.18 55.55 -78.17
N GLU A 9 -23.27 56.07 -79.40
CA GLU A 9 -22.14 56.00 -80.35
C GLU A 9 -20.90 56.76 -79.87
N ILE A 10 -21.06 57.89 -79.16
CA ILE A 10 -19.94 58.63 -78.55
C ILE A 10 -19.28 57.82 -77.43
N GLU A 11 -20.06 57.12 -76.60
CA GLU A 11 -19.56 56.27 -75.53
C GLU A 11 -18.69 55.12 -76.08
N LEU A 12 -19.11 54.49 -77.19
CA LEU A 12 -18.33 53.47 -77.89
C LEU A 12 -17.05 54.02 -78.51
N GLU A 13 -17.11 55.17 -79.21
CA GLU A 13 -15.92 55.78 -79.81
C GLU A 13 -14.88 56.21 -78.78
N ASN A 14 -15.32 56.74 -77.63
CA ASN A 14 -14.43 57.11 -76.53
C ASN A 14 -13.80 55.87 -75.92
N PHE A 15 -14.57 54.80 -75.68
CA PHE A 15 -14.04 53.55 -75.16
C PHE A 15 -12.98 52.93 -76.08
N MET A 16 -13.22 52.90 -77.40
CA MET A 16 -12.25 52.39 -78.38
C MET A 16 -10.95 53.22 -78.41
N LYS A 17 -11.07 54.56 -78.35
CA LYS A 17 -9.90 55.47 -78.33
C LYS A 17 -9.11 55.39 -77.03
N GLU A 18 -9.79 55.37 -75.88
CA GLU A 18 -9.15 55.33 -74.56
C GLU A 18 -8.36 54.05 -74.33
N ASN A 19 -8.78 52.94 -74.94
CA ASN A 19 -8.11 51.64 -74.85
C ASN A 19 -7.24 51.32 -76.08
N ASN A 20 -7.01 52.26 -77.00
CA ASN A 20 -6.22 52.09 -78.23
C ASN A 20 -6.64 50.90 -79.13
N ILE A 21 -7.93 50.58 -79.19
CA ILE A 21 -8.47 49.47 -79.99
C ILE A 21 -8.73 49.94 -81.43
N ASP A 22 -8.33 49.16 -82.44
CA ASP A 22 -8.75 49.41 -83.83
C ASP A 22 -10.27 49.34 -83.94
N PHE A 23 -10.90 50.32 -84.59
CA PHE A 23 -12.35 50.39 -84.80
C PHE A 23 -12.94 49.18 -85.53
N ASN A 24 -12.11 48.30 -86.09
CA ASN A 24 -12.51 47.04 -86.69
C ASN A 24 -12.28 45.80 -85.79
N ASN A 25 -11.57 45.91 -84.66
CA ASN A 25 -11.24 44.81 -83.75
C ASN A 25 -12.21 44.70 -82.57
N TYR A 26 -13.46 44.36 -82.87
CA TYR A 26 -14.50 44.18 -81.84
C TYR A 26 -14.25 43.00 -80.89
N ASN A 27 -13.39 42.04 -81.26
CA ASN A 27 -13.01 40.93 -80.39
C ASN A 27 -12.22 41.41 -79.17
N GLU A 28 -11.22 42.27 -79.41
CA GLU A 28 -10.43 42.91 -78.36
C GLU A 28 -11.28 43.84 -77.49
N ALA A 29 -12.20 44.59 -78.12
CA ALA A 29 -13.17 45.42 -77.40
C ALA A 29 -14.06 44.63 -76.44
N ILE A 30 -14.47 43.41 -76.80
CA ILE A 30 -15.25 42.54 -75.91
C ILE A 30 -14.41 42.15 -74.67
N ILE A 31 -13.15 41.75 -74.83
CA ILE A 31 -12.31 41.37 -73.69
C ILE A 31 -12.08 42.56 -72.75
N LEU A 32 -11.71 43.73 -73.30
CA LEU A 32 -11.49 44.94 -72.52
C LEU A 32 -12.76 45.45 -71.85
N SER A 33 -13.93 45.27 -72.49
CA SER A 33 -15.22 45.63 -71.88
C SER A 33 -15.50 44.80 -70.62
N ILE A 34 -15.12 43.53 -70.64
CA ILE A 34 -15.25 42.62 -69.50
C ILE A 34 -14.20 42.96 -68.43
N GLU A 35 -12.96 43.23 -68.83
CA GLU A 35 -11.88 43.59 -67.93
C GLU A 35 -12.17 44.86 -67.13
N ASN A 36 -12.68 45.89 -67.82
CA ASN A 36 -13.03 47.18 -67.24
C ASN A 36 -14.43 47.22 -66.59
N ASN A 37 -15.17 46.10 -66.61
CA ASN A 37 -16.53 46.00 -66.06
C ASN A 37 -17.45 47.14 -66.56
N VAL A 38 -17.52 47.32 -67.87
CA VAL A 38 -18.28 48.42 -68.48
C VAL A 38 -19.79 48.23 -68.36
N SER A 39 -20.56 49.25 -68.75
CA SER A 39 -22.03 49.18 -68.75
C SER A 39 -22.56 48.11 -69.71
N VAL A 40 -23.66 47.46 -69.33
CA VAL A 40 -24.41 46.51 -70.19
C VAL A 40 -24.76 47.14 -71.55
N ALA A 41 -25.12 48.42 -71.54
CA ALA A 41 -25.47 49.17 -72.75
C ALA A 41 -24.28 49.30 -73.73
N LEU A 42 -23.05 49.47 -73.21
CA LEU A 42 -21.85 49.56 -74.03
C LEU A 42 -21.47 48.19 -74.63
N LEU A 43 -21.53 47.11 -73.85
CA LEU A 43 -21.27 45.76 -74.36
C LEU A 43 -22.28 45.35 -75.46
N GLN A 44 -23.57 45.64 -75.27
CA GLN A 44 -24.59 45.39 -76.30
C GLN A 44 -24.29 46.11 -77.62
N GLN A 45 -23.77 47.34 -77.55
CA GLN A 45 -23.38 48.10 -78.75
C GLN A 45 -22.18 47.46 -79.46
N ILE A 46 -21.14 47.08 -78.71
CA ILE A 46 -19.96 46.36 -79.25
C ILE A 46 -20.40 45.09 -79.97
N LEU A 47 -21.29 44.31 -79.35
CA LEU A 47 -21.83 43.07 -79.95
C LEU A 47 -22.68 43.33 -81.19
N SER A 48 -23.44 44.43 -81.24
CA SER A 48 -24.30 44.74 -82.39
C SER A 48 -23.53 45.15 -83.65
N LYS A 49 -22.33 45.73 -83.48
CA LYS A 49 -21.47 46.18 -84.59
C LYS A 49 -20.48 45.09 -85.06
N LYS A 50 -20.35 43.99 -84.32
CA LYS A 50 -19.50 42.84 -84.71
C LYS A 50 -20.13 42.10 -85.90
N ASN A 51 -19.38 41.95 -87.00
CA ASN A 51 -19.84 41.27 -88.21
C ASN A 51 -20.07 39.76 -88.04
N ASP A 52 -19.18 39.09 -87.29
CA ASP A 52 -19.32 37.67 -86.95
C ASP A 52 -20.13 37.52 -85.66
N LYS A 53 -21.20 36.73 -85.67
CA LYS A 53 -22.03 36.49 -84.48
C LYS A 53 -21.48 35.40 -83.56
N ASN A 54 -20.42 34.68 -83.95
CA ASN A 54 -19.82 33.69 -83.08
C ASN A 54 -19.20 34.38 -81.85
N LEU A 55 -19.57 33.92 -80.64
CA LEU A 55 -18.97 34.33 -79.36
C LEU A 55 -18.29 33.14 -78.65
N ASN A 56 -18.40 31.95 -79.23
CA ASN A 56 -17.78 30.71 -78.78
C ASN A 56 -16.43 30.55 -79.48
N LEU A 57 -15.51 31.46 -79.21
CA LEU A 57 -14.16 31.46 -79.77
C LEU A 57 -13.15 31.95 -78.74
N GLU A 58 -11.89 31.67 -79.03
CA GLU A 58 -10.72 32.15 -78.32
C GLU A 58 -10.28 33.51 -78.89
N ILE A 59 -10.02 34.47 -78.01
CA ILE A 59 -9.51 35.80 -78.35
C ILE A 59 -8.18 36.00 -77.65
N THR A 60 -7.12 36.17 -78.43
CA THR A 60 -5.78 36.47 -77.91
C THR A 60 -5.65 37.97 -77.64
N TYR A 61 -5.30 38.33 -76.40
CA TYR A 61 -5.05 39.70 -75.96
C TYR A 61 -3.90 39.71 -74.94
N GLU A 62 -2.91 40.59 -75.13
CA GLU A 62 -1.72 40.72 -74.25
C GLU A 62 -1.12 39.35 -73.85
N ASP A 63 -0.78 38.53 -74.87
CA ASP A 63 -0.19 37.19 -74.74
C ASP A 63 -1.04 36.15 -73.97
N ASN A 64 -2.31 36.46 -73.65
CA ASN A 64 -3.25 35.57 -73.00
C ASN A 64 -4.43 35.26 -73.90
N ASN A 65 -4.98 34.06 -73.75
CA ASN A 65 -6.12 33.60 -74.52
C ASN A 65 -7.39 33.62 -73.65
N TYR A 66 -8.40 34.34 -74.12
CA TYR A 66 -9.66 34.53 -73.41
C TYR A 66 -10.83 34.00 -74.22
N VAL A 67 -11.68 33.22 -73.56
CA VAL A 67 -13.04 32.98 -74.03
C VAL A 67 -13.94 34.03 -73.37
N PRO A 68 -14.62 34.92 -74.12
CA PRO A 68 -15.38 36.05 -73.55
C PRO A 68 -16.30 35.66 -72.41
N LEU A 69 -17.10 34.60 -72.59
CA LEU A 69 -18.01 34.13 -71.56
C LEU A 69 -17.28 33.57 -70.32
N PHE A 70 -16.16 32.85 -70.50
CA PHE A 70 -15.39 32.32 -69.38
C PHE A 70 -14.76 33.46 -68.58
N PHE A 71 -14.25 34.49 -69.27
CA PHE A 71 -13.63 35.65 -68.64
C PHE A 71 -14.63 36.49 -67.84
N ALA A 72 -15.84 36.72 -68.38
CA ALA A 72 -16.90 37.42 -67.66
C ALA A 72 -17.31 36.69 -66.37
N ILE A 73 -17.45 35.36 -66.47
CA ILE A 73 -17.83 34.51 -65.32
C ILE A 73 -16.67 34.38 -64.32
N GLN A 74 -15.43 34.31 -64.78
CA GLN A 74 -14.22 34.36 -63.94
C GLN A 74 -14.20 35.63 -63.07
N LYS A 75 -14.55 36.79 -63.65
CA LYS A 75 -14.62 38.08 -62.94
C LYS A 75 -15.88 38.21 -62.06
N ASN A 76 -16.74 37.19 -61.99
CA ASN A 76 -18.05 37.20 -61.34
C ASN A 76 -18.99 38.31 -61.89
N ASN A 77 -18.79 38.72 -63.14
CA ASN A 77 -19.61 39.73 -63.78
C ASN A 77 -20.79 39.07 -64.49
N PHE A 78 -21.80 38.70 -63.70
CA PHE A 78 -22.95 37.93 -64.18
C PHE A 78 -23.86 38.73 -65.12
N GLU A 79 -23.91 40.05 -64.99
CA GLU A 79 -24.69 40.92 -65.88
C GLU A 79 -24.10 40.92 -67.31
N LEU A 80 -22.78 41.11 -67.45
CA LEU A 80 -22.15 41.01 -68.77
C LEU A 80 -22.17 39.58 -69.32
N ALA A 81 -22.04 38.57 -68.46
CA ALA A 81 -22.17 37.17 -68.87
C ALA A 81 -23.57 36.86 -69.43
N ASP A 82 -24.64 37.44 -68.85
CA ASP A 82 -26.00 37.28 -69.35
C ASP A 82 -26.17 37.86 -70.75
N ILE A 83 -25.63 39.05 -70.98
CA ILE A 83 -25.62 39.68 -72.31
C ILE A 83 -24.89 38.83 -73.34
N LEU A 84 -23.74 38.25 -72.98
CA LEU A 84 -23.00 37.36 -73.88
C LEU A 84 -23.83 36.11 -74.23
N ILE A 85 -24.51 35.51 -73.25
CA ILE A 85 -25.37 34.32 -73.46
C ILE A 85 -26.56 34.68 -74.36
N GLU A 86 -27.24 35.80 -74.10
CA GLU A 86 -28.36 36.30 -74.91
C GLU A 86 -27.96 36.53 -76.38
N ASN A 87 -26.70 36.87 -76.63
CA ASN A 87 -26.14 37.09 -77.96
C ASN A 87 -25.48 35.85 -78.59
N GLY A 88 -25.68 34.66 -78.01
CA GLY A 88 -25.28 33.38 -78.64
C GLY A 88 -24.02 32.72 -78.07
N ALA A 89 -23.43 33.26 -76.99
CA ALA A 89 -22.40 32.53 -76.25
C ALA A 89 -23.02 31.32 -75.53
N SER A 90 -22.38 30.17 -75.65
CA SER A 90 -22.84 28.92 -75.06
C SER A 90 -22.15 28.69 -73.72
N ILE A 91 -22.95 28.53 -72.66
CA ILE A 91 -22.45 28.11 -71.34
C ILE A 91 -21.79 26.72 -71.38
N ASN A 92 -22.08 25.94 -72.43
CA ASN A 92 -21.56 24.58 -72.68
C ASN A 92 -20.42 24.55 -73.69
N TYR A 93 -19.85 25.70 -74.05
CA TYR A 93 -18.68 25.75 -74.92
C TYR A 93 -17.50 24.99 -74.30
N ILE A 94 -16.77 24.26 -75.14
CA ILE A 94 -15.58 23.48 -74.76
C ILE A 94 -14.38 24.13 -75.43
N PHE A 95 -13.41 24.55 -74.62
CA PHE A 95 -12.17 25.19 -75.03
C PHE A 95 -10.99 24.31 -74.62
N GLU A 96 -10.16 23.85 -75.56
CA GLU A 96 -9.02 22.94 -75.28
C GLU A 96 -9.39 21.77 -74.36
N ASP A 97 -10.46 21.05 -74.71
CA ASP A 97 -11.04 19.94 -73.93
C ASP A 97 -11.54 20.33 -72.52
N GLN A 98 -11.67 21.62 -72.22
CA GLN A 98 -12.17 22.14 -70.94
C GLN A 98 -13.51 22.86 -71.14
N ASN A 99 -14.53 22.44 -70.38
CA ASN A 99 -15.70 23.26 -70.14
C ASN A 99 -15.39 24.39 -69.14
N ILE A 100 -16.32 25.34 -68.99
CA ILE A 100 -16.12 26.49 -68.11
C ILE A 100 -15.79 26.14 -66.66
N ILE A 101 -16.38 25.07 -66.10
CA ILE A 101 -16.11 24.66 -64.72
C ILE A 101 -14.68 24.10 -64.62
N THR A 102 -14.28 23.21 -65.54
CA THR A 102 -12.91 22.67 -65.58
C THR A 102 -11.86 23.77 -65.79
N TYR A 103 -12.14 24.75 -66.65
CA TYR A 103 -11.28 25.91 -66.89
C TYR A 103 -11.09 26.71 -65.60
N LEU A 104 -12.18 27.03 -64.89
CA LEU A 104 -12.11 27.77 -63.63
C LEU A 104 -11.40 26.99 -62.53
N ILE A 105 -11.56 25.66 -62.45
CA ILE A 105 -10.88 24.82 -61.45
C ILE A 105 -9.38 24.76 -61.73
N LYS A 106 -8.98 24.47 -62.97
CA LYS A 106 -7.56 24.34 -63.38
C LYS A 106 -6.77 25.61 -63.09
N ASN A 107 -7.40 26.77 -63.27
CA ASN A 107 -6.81 28.08 -62.99
C ASN A 107 -6.99 28.56 -61.54
N ASN A 108 -7.57 27.76 -60.64
CA ASN A 108 -7.89 28.13 -59.25
C ASN A 108 -8.82 29.37 -59.09
N LEU A 109 -9.72 29.59 -60.04
CA LEU A 109 -10.66 30.72 -60.11
C LEU A 109 -12.12 30.34 -59.82
N CYS A 110 -12.42 29.05 -59.66
CA CYS A 110 -13.76 28.56 -59.33
C CYS A 110 -14.13 28.92 -57.89
N ASN A 111 -15.27 29.60 -57.72
CA ASN A 111 -15.83 30.00 -56.43
C ASN A 111 -17.34 29.69 -56.38
N ASN A 112 -17.98 29.84 -55.21
CA ASN A 112 -19.39 29.48 -55.06
C ASN A 112 -20.32 30.33 -55.95
N SER A 113 -19.99 31.60 -56.16
CA SER A 113 -20.83 32.53 -56.93
C SER A 113 -20.81 32.17 -58.42
N ASN A 114 -19.62 32.04 -59.02
CA ASN A 114 -19.54 31.68 -60.44
C ASN A 114 -20.05 30.27 -60.72
N LEU A 115 -19.80 29.31 -59.82
CA LEU A 115 -20.32 27.95 -59.97
C LEU A 115 -21.85 27.90 -59.93
N ASN A 116 -22.49 28.57 -58.97
CA ASN A 116 -23.94 28.64 -58.89
C ASN A 116 -24.55 29.31 -60.13
N TYR A 117 -23.91 30.38 -60.63
CA TYR A 117 -24.34 31.03 -61.87
C TYR A 117 -24.29 30.06 -63.06
N ILE A 118 -23.16 29.38 -63.27
CA ILE A 118 -22.98 28.41 -64.35
C ILE A 118 -24.05 27.32 -64.31
N LEU A 119 -24.25 26.70 -63.14
CA LEU A 119 -25.20 25.60 -62.97
C LEU A 119 -26.65 26.05 -63.20
N ASN A 120 -27.01 27.28 -62.82
CA ASN A 120 -28.35 27.82 -63.05
C ASN A 120 -28.63 28.22 -64.51
N LYS A 121 -27.58 28.54 -65.30
CA LYS A 121 -27.72 29.02 -66.69
C LYS A 121 -27.76 27.91 -67.75
N GLY A 122 -28.05 26.68 -67.35
CA GLY A 122 -28.26 25.56 -68.28
C GLY A 122 -26.98 24.81 -68.68
N PHE A 123 -25.98 24.79 -67.80
CA PHE A 123 -24.82 23.93 -67.95
C PHE A 123 -25.25 22.46 -68.04
N SER A 124 -24.72 21.74 -69.03
CA SER A 124 -25.03 20.36 -69.33
C SER A 124 -24.38 19.47 -68.28
N LEU A 125 -25.22 18.74 -67.53
CA LEU A 125 -24.76 17.81 -66.50
C LEU A 125 -24.02 16.60 -67.10
N ASP A 126 -24.18 16.31 -68.39
CA ASP A 126 -23.45 15.24 -69.09
C ASP A 126 -21.93 15.50 -69.12
N ASN A 127 -21.51 16.76 -68.95
CA ASN A 127 -20.10 17.15 -68.85
C ASN A 127 -19.49 16.85 -67.47
N ILE A 128 -20.28 16.40 -66.49
CA ILE A 128 -19.84 16.09 -65.12
C ILE A 128 -19.59 14.59 -65.04
N THR A 129 -18.45 14.17 -65.58
CA THR A 129 -18.05 12.76 -65.67
C THR A 129 -17.44 12.24 -64.35
N ASN A 130 -17.27 10.92 -64.25
CA ASN A 130 -16.56 10.32 -63.13
C ASN A 130 -15.12 10.85 -63.00
N ASP A 131 -14.44 11.05 -64.12
CA ASP A 131 -13.07 11.57 -64.14
C ASP A 131 -13.01 13.01 -63.64
N PHE A 132 -14.04 13.81 -63.95
CA PHE A 132 -14.17 15.16 -63.41
C PHE A 132 -14.35 15.17 -61.89
N ILE A 133 -15.17 14.25 -61.35
CA ILE A 133 -15.33 14.11 -59.89
C ILE A 133 -14.00 13.65 -59.26
N LEU A 134 -13.29 12.70 -59.88
CA LEU A 134 -11.96 12.27 -59.40
C LEU A 134 -10.95 13.42 -59.38
N ASN A 135 -10.96 14.29 -60.40
CA ASN A 135 -10.13 15.49 -60.43
C ASN A 135 -10.47 16.48 -59.29
N LEU A 136 -11.76 16.67 -59.00
CA LEU A 136 -12.19 17.49 -57.86
C LEU A 136 -11.72 16.92 -56.52
N LEU A 137 -11.76 15.59 -56.38
CA LEU A 137 -11.23 14.89 -55.22
C LEU A 137 -9.70 15.04 -55.12
N GLU A 138 -8.99 14.95 -56.25
CA GLU A 138 -7.53 15.15 -56.32
C GLU A 138 -7.07 16.51 -55.81
N ASN A 139 -7.87 17.54 -56.12
CA ASN A 139 -7.62 18.93 -55.76
C ASN A 139 -8.33 19.37 -54.47
N GLU A 140 -8.90 18.43 -53.71
CA GLU A 140 -9.55 18.64 -52.40
C GLU A 140 -10.68 19.69 -52.40
N LYS A 141 -11.33 19.91 -53.54
CA LYS A 141 -12.33 20.98 -53.74
C LYS A 141 -13.71 20.60 -53.19
N THR A 142 -13.80 20.40 -51.87
CA THR A 142 -15.00 19.87 -51.18
C THR A 142 -16.26 20.71 -51.38
N LYS A 143 -16.18 22.04 -51.23
CA LYS A 143 -17.34 22.94 -51.37
C LYS A 143 -17.88 22.97 -52.80
N ILE A 144 -16.97 22.97 -53.77
CA ILE A 144 -17.30 22.92 -55.20
C ILE A 144 -18.02 21.60 -55.51
N LEU A 145 -17.46 20.48 -55.04
CA LEU A 145 -18.07 19.16 -55.20
C LEU A 145 -19.47 19.10 -54.56
N GLU A 146 -19.64 19.65 -53.35
CA GLU A 146 -20.92 19.65 -52.64
C GLU A 146 -21.99 20.44 -53.40
N ILE A 147 -21.66 21.62 -53.93
CA ILE A 147 -22.58 22.40 -54.79
C ILE A 147 -22.93 21.59 -56.04
N ILE A 148 -21.94 21.07 -56.75
CA ILE A 148 -22.14 20.29 -57.97
C ILE A 148 -23.08 19.10 -57.73
N LEU A 149 -22.86 18.32 -56.67
CA LEU A 149 -23.69 17.17 -56.34
C LEU A 149 -25.13 17.55 -55.93
N GLN A 150 -25.35 18.72 -55.34
CA GLN A 150 -26.71 19.20 -55.04
C GLN A 150 -27.53 19.43 -56.32
N PHE A 151 -26.92 20.00 -57.36
CA PHE A 151 -27.60 20.26 -58.64
C PHE A 151 -27.85 19.01 -59.48
N ILE A 152 -27.12 17.91 -59.22
CA ILE A 152 -27.20 16.69 -60.05
C ILE A 152 -28.23 15.67 -59.51
N LYS A 153 -28.65 15.81 -58.25
CA LYS A 153 -29.59 14.86 -57.62
C LYS A 153 -30.91 14.73 -58.35
N PHE A 154 -31.44 15.83 -58.86
CA PHE A 154 -32.75 15.90 -59.51
C PHE A 154 -32.67 16.93 -60.62
N ASP A 155 -32.90 16.52 -61.88
CA ASP A 155 -32.93 17.53 -62.95
C ASP A 155 -34.23 18.34 -62.88
N ASN A 156 -34.20 19.56 -63.43
CA ASN A 156 -35.35 20.46 -63.44
C ASN A 156 -36.57 19.82 -64.12
N LYS A 157 -36.34 19.00 -65.15
CA LYS A 157 -37.40 18.30 -65.88
C LYS A 157 -38.11 17.28 -64.99
N PHE A 158 -37.38 16.57 -64.15
CA PHE A 158 -37.88 15.59 -63.19
C PHE A 158 -38.68 16.28 -62.09
N ILE A 159 -38.16 17.38 -61.52
CA ILE A 159 -38.89 18.17 -60.51
C ILE A 159 -40.19 18.71 -61.10
N LEU A 160 -40.14 19.28 -62.31
CA LEU A 160 -41.33 19.76 -63.01
C LEU A 160 -42.32 18.63 -63.31
N ASN A 161 -41.84 17.44 -63.70
CA ASN A 161 -42.69 16.28 -63.92
C ASN A 161 -43.37 15.81 -62.63
N LEU A 162 -42.64 15.78 -61.50
CA LEU A 162 -43.18 15.41 -60.19
C LEU A 162 -44.23 16.42 -59.71
N LEU A 163 -43.96 17.72 -59.90
CA LEU A 163 -44.91 18.80 -59.60
C LEU A 163 -46.14 18.73 -60.52
N ASN A 164 -45.98 18.35 -61.78
CA ASN A 164 -47.09 18.17 -62.72
C ASN A 164 -47.96 16.97 -62.34
N VAL A 165 -47.35 15.83 -61.95
CA VAL A 165 -48.06 14.67 -61.39
C VAL A 165 -48.86 15.05 -60.15
N TYR A 166 -48.23 15.79 -59.22
CA TYR A 166 -48.90 16.30 -58.01
C TYR A 166 -50.07 17.23 -58.36
N LYS A 167 -49.87 18.15 -59.31
CA LYS A 167 -50.90 19.10 -59.79
C LYS A 167 -52.08 18.37 -60.45
N ASN A 168 -51.84 17.26 -61.15
CA ASN A 168 -52.85 16.49 -61.85
C ASN A 168 -53.52 15.38 -60.99
N LYS A 169 -53.09 15.22 -59.73
CA LYS A 169 -53.59 14.19 -58.78
C LYS A 169 -53.46 12.74 -59.27
N ASP A 170 -52.47 12.45 -60.12
CA ASP A 170 -52.23 11.08 -60.56
C ASP A 170 -51.70 10.23 -59.39
N ILE A 171 -52.30 9.05 -59.16
CA ILE A 171 -51.93 8.16 -58.05
C ILE A 171 -50.64 7.41 -58.41
N LEU A 172 -49.50 7.87 -57.92
CA LEU A 172 -48.25 7.10 -57.91
C LEU A 172 -48.24 6.16 -56.70
N THR A 173 -48.03 4.86 -56.93
CA THR A 173 -47.74 3.95 -55.81
C THR A 173 -46.34 4.21 -55.25
N ASP A 174 -46.14 4.00 -53.95
CA ASP A 174 -44.84 4.18 -53.28
C ASP A 174 -43.70 3.46 -54.00
N LYS A 175 -43.98 2.26 -54.54
CA LYS A 175 -43.01 1.46 -55.28
C LYS A 175 -42.57 2.14 -56.59
N ILE A 176 -43.51 2.73 -57.33
CA ILE A 176 -43.21 3.44 -58.59
C ILE A 176 -42.46 4.74 -58.28
N LEU A 177 -42.92 5.51 -57.29
CA LEU A 177 -42.27 6.74 -56.87
C LEU A 177 -40.83 6.47 -56.39
N CYS A 178 -40.62 5.44 -55.56
CA CYS A 178 -39.28 5.05 -55.13
C CYS A 178 -38.38 4.65 -56.32
N ASN A 179 -38.91 3.92 -57.31
CA ASN A 179 -38.13 3.53 -58.48
C ASN A 179 -37.75 4.74 -59.35
N ILE A 180 -38.68 5.68 -59.54
CA ILE A 180 -38.43 6.92 -60.29
C ILE A 180 -37.38 7.77 -59.57
N VAL A 181 -37.54 8.01 -58.26
CA VAL A 181 -36.59 8.77 -57.43
C VAL A 181 -35.21 8.10 -57.40
N LYS A 182 -35.14 6.76 -57.32
CA LYS A 182 -33.88 6.02 -57.37
C LYS A 182 -33.16 6.15 -58.72
N LYS A 183 -33.90 6.14 -59.83
CA LYS A 183 -33.33 6.33 -61.17
C LYS A 183 -32.71 7.72 -61.33
N GLU A 184 -33.36 8.74 -60.79
CA GLU A 184 -32.88 10.13 -60.81
C GLU A 184 -31.68 10.35 -59.90
N LYS A 185 -31.71 9.81 -58.68
CA LYS A 185 -30.53 9.82 -57.78
C LYS A 185 -29.35 9.04 -58.35
N GLY A 186 -29.59 8.09 -59.26
CA GLY A 186 -28.58 7.23 -59.90
C GLY A 186 -27.79 7.86 -61.05
N LYS A 187 -28.01 9.15 -61.35
CA LYS A 187 -27.31 9.86 -62.44
C LYS A 187 -25.80 9.96 -62.23
N ILE A 188 -25.36 10.09 -60.99
CA ILE A 188 -23.96 9.92 -60.61
C ILE A 188 -23.83 8.61 -59.88
N ILE A 189 -23.01 7.73 -60.43
CA ILE A 189 -22.61 6.49 -59.76
C ILE A 189 -21.35 6.80 -58.96
N ILE A 190 -21.49 6.92 -57.65
CA ILE A 190 -20.33 7.07 -56.77
C ILE A 190 -19.60 5.73 -56.73
N THR A 191 -18.42 5.67 -57.31
CA THR A 191 -17.62 4.45 -57.45
C THR A 191 -16.68 4.24 -56.25
N ASP A 192 -16.17 3.02 -56.11
CA ASP A 192 -15.14 2.70 -55.10
C ASP A 192 -13.87 3.54 -55.29
N ALA A 193 -13.48 3.84 -56.54
CA ALA A 193 -12.34 4.70 -56.85
C ALA A 193 -12.48 6.11 -56.24
N MET A 194 -13.70 6.66 -56.17
CA MET A 194 -13.94 7.97 -55.55
C MET A 194 -13.75 7.92 -54.02
N TYR A 195 -14.20 6.86 -53.36
CA TYR A 195 -13.96 6.66 -51.93
C TYR A 195 -12.47 6.44 -51.63
N GLU A 196 -11.81 5.57 -52.41
CA GLU A 196 -10.37 5.30 -52.29
C GLU A 196 -9.56 6.58 -52.46
N LYS A 197 -9.92 7.43 -53.43
CA LYS A 197 -9.26 8.71 -53.64
C LYS A 197 -9.46 9.69 -52.48
N ALA A 198 -10.67 9.76 -51.92
CA ALA A 198 -10.94 10.60 -50.75
C ALA A 198 -10.16 10.11 -49.50
N ILE A 199 -9.91 8.80 -49.38
CA ILE A 199 -9.09 8.19 -48.33
C ILE A 199 -7.60 8.50 -48.54
N GLU A 200 -7.08 8.38 -49.77
CA GLU A 200 -5.70 8.73 -50.11
C GLU A 200 -5.37 10.18 -49.71
N LYS A 201 -6.33 11.09 -49.89
CA LYS A 201 -6.23 12.50 -49.49
C LYS A 201 -6.48 12.74 -48.00
N ASN A 202 -6.82 11.71 -47.25
CA ASN A 202 -7.18 11.78 -45.83
C ASN A 202 -8.26 12.85 -45.53
N ASN A 203 -9.19 13.06 -46.47
CA ASN A 203 -10.20 14.11 -46.37
C ASN A 203 -11.58 13.53 -45.98
N ASN A 204 -11.87 13.56 -44.69
CA ASN A 204 -13.10 12.99 -44.14
C ASN A 204 -14.36 13.80 -44.52
N HIS A 205 -14.24 15.09 -44.84
CA HIS A 205 -15.36 15.89 -45.32
C HIS A 205 -15.77 15.50 -46.74
N LEU A 206 -14.80 15.17 -47.60
CA LEU A 206 -15.09 14.58 -48.93
C LEU A 206 -15.80 13.24 -48.79
N LEU A 207 -15.35 12.36 -47.89
CA LEU A 207 -16.02 11.09 -47.62
C LEU A 207 -17.47 11.27 -47.17
N ARG A 208 -17.74 12.26 -46.30
CA ARG A 208 -19.11 12.65 -45.93
C ARG A 208 -19.92 13.04 -47.15
N VAL A 209 -19.41 13.97 -47.97
CA VAL A 209 -20.10 14.48 -49.16
C VAL A 209 -20.39 13.35 -50.14
N LEU A 210 -19.42 12.47 -50.41
CA LEU A 210 -19.61 11.31 -51.28
C LEU A 210 -20.71 10.39 -50.72
N PHE A 211 -20.60 9.97 -49.45
CA PHE A 211 -21.58 9.08 -48.85
C PHE A 211 -23.01 9.64 -48.83
N GLU A 212 -23.17 10.90 -48.46
CA GLU A 212 -24.48 11.55 -48.40
C GLU A 212 -25.18 11.69 -49.77
N ASN A 213 -24.43 11.50 -50.85
CA ASN A 213 -24.90 11.55 -52.23
C ASN A 213 -24.85 10.17 -52.93
N ASP A 214 -24.42 9.10 -52.24
CA ASP A 214 -24.31 7.77 -52.82
C ASP A 214 -25.70 7.13 -52.97
N SER A 215 -26.08 6.86 -54.22
CA SER A 215 -27.37 6.29 -54.61
C SER A 215 -27.31 4.79 -54.90
N SER A 216 -26.19 4.14 -54.56
CA SER A 216 -26.02 2.69 -54.67
C SER A 216 -27.11 1.93 -53.89
N LYS A 217 -27.33 0.64 -54.23
CA LYS A 217 -28.24 -0.22 -53.46
C LYS A 217 -27.77 -0.35 -52.01
N ASP A 218 -28.70 -0.48 -51.07
CA ASP A 218 -28.43 -0.55 -49.61
C ASP A 218 -27.35 -1.59 -49.25
N ASN A 219 -27.36 -2.77 -49.88
CA ASN A 219 -26.32 -3.79 -49.67
C ASN A 219 -24.93 -3.33 -50.11
N THR A 220 -24.84 -2.53 -51.17
CA THR A 220 -23.57 -1.95 -51.66
C THR A 220 -23.10 -0.84 -50.73
N ILE A 221 -24.01 0.02 -50.27
CA ILE A 221 -23.71 1.08 -49.29
C ILE A 221 -23.19 0.45 -48.00
N SER A 222 -23.84 -0.60 -47.49
CA SER A 222 -23.43 -1.34 -46.29
C SER A 222 -22.01 -1.89 -46.44
N LYS A 223 -21.68 -2.48 -47.60
CA LYS A 223 -20.32 -2.97 -47.89
C LYS A 223 -19.29 -1.83 -47.92
N LYS A 224 -19.63 -0.68 -48.50
CA LYS A 224 -18.76 0.50 -48.54
C LYS A 224 -18.53 1.10 -47.15
N ILE A 225 -19.56 1.17 -46.31
CA ILE A 225 -19.45 1.65 -44.92
C ILE A 225 -18.39 0.85 -44.16
N VAL A 226 -18.45 -0.49 -44.28
CA VAL A 226 -17.50 -1.39 -43.64
C VAL A 226 -16.12 -1.31 -44.30
N LYS A 227 -16.04 -1.40 -45.64
CA LYS A 227 -14.77 -1.35 -46.40
C LYS A 227 -13.94 -0.10 -46.08
N TYR A 228 -14.61 1.03 -45.87
CA TYR A 228 -13.97 2.34 -45.73
C TYR A 228 -14.05 2.93 -44.32
N ASN A 229 -14.51 2.17 -43.33
CA ASN A 229 -14.67 2.58 -41.93
C ASN A 229 -15.39 3.94 -41.78
N LEU A 230 -16.47 4.14 -42.55
CA LEU A 230 -17.11 5.47 -42.66
C LEU A 230 -17.65 5.96 -41.31
N LEU A 231 -18.06 5.06 -40.41
CA LEU A 231 -18.54 5.43 -39.07
C LEU A 231 -17.43 6.10 -38.23
N GLN A 232 -16.23 5.54 -38.22
CA GLN A 232 -15.07 6.14 -37.53
C GLN A 232 -14.71 7.50 -38.15
N LYS A 233 -14.77 7.62 -39.48
CA LYS A 233 -14.55 8.90 -40.16
C LYS A 233 -15.63 9.92 -39.82
N ALA A 234 -16.89 9.49 -39.67
CA ALA A 234 -18.00 10.34 -39.26
C ALA A 234 -17.85 10.85 -37.82
N ILE A 235 -17.40 9.99 -36.92
CA ILE A 235 -17.03 10.32 -35.53
C ILE A 235 -15.91 11.37 -35.52
N LYS A 236 -14.84 11.19 -36.32
CA LYS A 236 -13.72 12.15 -36.42
C LYS A 236 -14.15 13.55 -36.85
N ILE A 237 -15.16 13.68 -37.70
CA ILE A 237 -15.65 15.01 -38.14
C ILE A 237 -16.80 15.55 -37.26
N ASN A 238 -17.19 14.81 -36.22
CA ASN A 238 -18.27 15.19 -35.30
C ASN A 238 -19.58 15.59 -36.03
N SER A 239 -19.97 14.83 -37.07
CA SER A 239 -21.14 15.15 -37.91
C SER A 239 -22.35 14.27 -37.58
N TYR A 240 -23.36 14.86 -36.94
CA TYR A 240 -24.59 14.15 -36.55
C TYR A 240 -25.31 13.53 -37.75
N SER A 241 -25.52 14.30 -38.82
CA SER A 241 -26.23 13.83 -40.03
C SER A 241 -25.50 12.68 -40.72
N PHE A 242 -24.17 12.68 -40.68
CA PHE A 242 -23.37 11.61 -41.29
C PHE A 242 -23.46 10.33 -40.47
N VAL A 243 -23.32 10.41 -39.15
CA VAL A 243 -23.48 9.26 -38.24
C VAL A 243 -24.90 8.68 -38.36
N GLU A 244 -25.94 9.52 -38.29
CA GLU A 244 -27.34 9.10 -38.38
C GLU A 244 -27.63 8.35 -39.68
N LYS A 245 -27.18 8.87 -40.83
CA LYS A 245 -27.36 8.19 -42.12
C LYS A 245 -26.62 6.86 -42.18
N ILE A 246 -25.39 6.79 -41.66
CA ILE A 246 -24.62 5.53 -41.64
C ILE A 246 -25.36 4.45 -40.84
N LEU A 247 -25.85 4.79 -39.65
CA LEU A 247 -26.55 3.86 -38.75
C LEU A 247 -27.87 3.32 -39.32
N CYS A 248 -28.42 3.92 -40.38
CA CYS A 248 -29.58 3.36 -41.10
C CYS A 248 -29.23 2.11 -41.94
N PHE A 249 -27.96 1.92 -42.31
CA PHE A 249 -27.53 0.85 -43.23
C PHE A 249 -26.74 -0.26 -42.54
N VAL A 250 -26.23 -0.04 -41.33
CA VAL A 250 -25.44 -1.04 -40.60
C VAL A 250 -26.06 -1.36 -39.24
N THR A 251 -26.04 -2.63 -38.86
CA THR A 251 -26.41 -3.06 -37.51
C THR A 251 -25.26 -2.77 -36.56
N PHE A 252 -25.54 -1.98 -35.53
CA PHE A 252 -24.57 -1.62 -34.51
C PHE A 252 -24.86 -2.43 -33.24
N ASN A 253 -24.37 -3.68 -33.17
CA ASN A 253 -24.57 -4.57 -32.03
C ASN A 253 -23.23 -5.06 -31.45
N ASN A 254 -23.29 -5.77 -30.33
CA ASN A 254 -22.13 -6.31 -29.63
C ASN A 254 -21.40 -7.48 -30.34
N LYS A 255 -21.92 -8.00 -31.47
CA LYS A 255 -21.34 -9.15 -32.19
C LYS A 255 -20.68 -8.79 -33.52
N CYS A 256 -21.08 -7.69 -34.15
CA CYS A 256 -20.71 -7.38 -35.53
C CYS A 256 -19.64 -6.27 -35.67
N MET A 257 -19.54 -5.36 -34.70
CA MET A 257 -18.62 -4.23 -34.74
C MET A 257 -17.88 -4.11 -33.41
N ASP A 258 -16.64 -3.65 -33.45
CA ASP A 258 -15.84 -3.30 -32.27
C ASP A 258 -16.41 -2.02 -31.63
N TYR A 259 -17.49 -2.21 -30.87
CA TYR A 259 -18.22 -1.12 -30.22
C TYR A 259 -17.36 -0.45 -29.14
N GLU A 260 -16.45 -1.19 -28.48
CA GLU A 260 -15.50 -0.64 -27.52
C GLU A 260 -14.62 0.37 -28.23
N TYR A 261 -13.95 0.00 -29.32
CA TYR A 261 -13.17 0.93 -30.12
C TYR A 261 -13.98 2.16 -30.59
N ILE A 262 -15.23 1.95 -31.01
CA ILE A 262 -16.09 3.05 -31.51
C ILE A 262 -16.45 4.02 -30.38
N PHE A 263 -16.84 3.52 -29.21
CA PHE A 263 -17.16 4.38 -28.06
C PHE A 263 -15.89 5.02 -27.50
N GLU A 264 -14.77 4.30 -27.46
CA GLU A 264 -13.46 4.83 -27.07
C GLU A 264 -13.02 5.99 -27.96
N GLU A 265 -13.29 5.89 -29.27
CA GLU A 265 -12.98 6.97 -30.20
C GLU A 265 -13.99 8.13 -30.10
N ALA A 266 -15.28 7.83 -29.90
CA ALA A 266 -16.34 8.82 -29.95
C ALA A 266 -16.46 9.66 -28.67
N ILE A 267 -16.43 9.05 -27.49
CA ILE A 267 -16.69 9.75 -26.21
C ILE A 267 -15.79 10.98 -26.01
N PRO A 268 -14.47 10.95 -26.28
CA PRO A 268 -13.62 12.12 -26.08
C PRO A 268 -13.75 13.20 -27.16
N LYS A 269 -14.36 12.91 -28.32
CA LYS A 269 -14.33 13.79 -29.52
C LYS A 269 -15.69 14.31 -29.94
N CYS A 270 -16.77 13.60 -29.63
CA CYS A 270 -18.09 13.87 -30.18
C CYS A 270 -18.98 14.69 -29.25
N ASP A 271 -19.90 15.43 -29.87
CA ASP A 271 -21.00 16.09 -29.17
C ASP A 271 -21.91 15.06 -28.50
N ILE A 272 -22.50 15.47 -27.37
CA ILE A 272 -23.39 14.61 -26.60
C ILE A 272 -24.58 14.10 -27.41
N LYS A 273 -25.03 14.83 -28.45
CA LYS A 273 -26.10 14.38 -29.36
C LYS A 273 -25.70 13.13 -30.16
N ILE A 274 -24.46 13.08 -30.66
CA ILE A 274 -23.92 11.94 -31.40
C ILE A 274 -23.73 10.75 -30.45
N LEU A 275 -23.18 10.99 -29.25
CA LEU A 275 -23.01 9.95 -28.24
C LEU A 275 -24.35 9.31 -27.85
N LYS A 276 -25.38 10.14 -27.61
CA LYS A 276 -26.75 9.65 -27.36
C LYS A 276 -27.29 8.82 -28.52
N LEU A 277 -27.09 9.27 -29.77
CA LEU A 277 -27.52 8.53 -30.95
C LEU A 277 -26.83 7.16 -31.07
N LEU A 278 -25.51 7.10 -30.86
CA LEU A 278 -24.73 5.86 -30.88
C LEU A 278 -25.21 4.90 -29.80
N ILE A 279 -25.39 5.36 -28.56
CA ILE A 279 -25.87 4.56 -27.43
C ILE A 279 -27.28 4.00 -27.70
N ASN A 280 -28.21 4.87 -28.11
CA ASN A 280 -29.59 4.48 -28.41
C ASN A 280 -29.63 3.41 -29.50
N THR A 281 -28.83 3.59 -30.54
CA THR A 281 -28.77 2.65 -31.68
C THR A 281 -28.14 1.33 -31.26
N PHE A 282 -27.04 1.37 -30.48
CA PHE A 282 -26.35 0.18 -29.99
C PHE A 282 -27.27 -0.74 -29.20
N ILE A 283 -27.97 -0.16 -28.22
CA ILE A 283 -28.89 -0.91 -27.35
C ILE A 283 -30.07 -1.43 -28.17
N LYS A 284 -30.64 -0.61 -29.07
CA LYS A 284 -31.77 -1.00 -29.92
C LYS A 284 -31.43 -2.15 -30.86
N ASP A 285 -30.27 -2.14 -31.50
CA ASP A 285 -29.86 -3.20 -32.41
C ASP A 285 -29.50 -4.48 -31.65
N SER A 286 -28.80 -4.36 -30.52
CA SER A 286 -28.51 -5.50 -29.64
C SER A 286 -29.79 -6.16 -29.09
N LEU A 287 -30.87 -5.38 -28.91
CA LEU A 287 -32.21 -5.88 -28.54
C LEU A 287 -32.92 -6.66 -29.65
N LYS A 288 -32.76 -6.26 -30.92
CA LYS A 288 -33.40 -6.95 -32.05
C LYS A 288 -32.92 -8.39 -32.17
N ASP A 289 -31.64 -8.62 -31.88
CA ASP A 289 -31.04 -9.96 -31.94
C ASP A 289 -31.59 -10.91 -30.86
N LEU A 290 -32.00 -10.38 -29.70
CA LEU A 290 -32.56 -11.14 -28.57
C LEU A 290 -34.02 -11.54 -28.76
N ASN A 291 -34.81 -10.72 -29.46
CA ASN A 291 -36.23 -11.04 -29.71
C ASN A 291 -36.43 -12.26 -30.62
N ASN A 292 -35.35 -12.81 -31.18
CA ASN A 292 -35.34 -14.09 -31.89
C ASN A 292 -35.12 -15.31 -30.95
N THR A 293 -34.94 -15.11 -29.63
CA THR A 293 -34.79 -16.20 -28.65
C THR A 293 -35.92 -16.19 -27.60
N SER A 294 -36.51 -17.35 -27.34
CA SER A 294 -37.85 -17.55 -26.76
C SER A 294 -37.98 -17.39 -25.23
N GLU A 295 -37.15 -16.60 -24.55
CA GLU A 295 -37.18 -16.47 -23.08
C GLU A 295 -37.23 -15.02 -22.61
N LYS A 296 -38.34 -14.61 -21.99
CA LYS A 296 -38.58 -13.20 -21.55
C LYS A 296 -37.82 -12.80 -20.28
N ILE A 297 -37.60 -13.71 -19.33
CA ILE A 297 -37.03 -13.38 -18.01
C ILE A 297 -35.49 -13.23 -18.07
N SER A 298 -34.83 -13.94 -18.99
CA SER A 298 -33.40 -13.76 -19.29
C SER A 298 -33.11 -12.42 -19.99
N ASN A 299 -34.12 -11.83 -20.65
CA ASN A 299 -33.94 -10.60 -21.43
C ASN A 299 -33.79 -9.34 -20.57
N GLU A 300 -34.52 -9.17 -19.47
CA GLU A 300 -34.40 -7.95 -18.62
C GLU A 300 -33.02 -7.85 -17.96
N LYS A 301 -32.54 -8.95 -17.39
CA LYS A 301 -31.19 -9.01 -16.80
C LYS A 301 -30.11 -8.79 -17.85
N TYR A 302 -30.28 -9.35 -19.05
CA TYR A 302 -29.34 -9.14 -20.16
C TYR A 302 -29.32 -7.69 -20.65
N ILE A 303 -30.49 -7.03 -20.72
CA ILE A 303 -30.58 -5.60 -21.06
C ILE A 303 -29.81 -4.78 -20.04
N SER A 304 -29.99 -5.05 -18.75
CA SER A 304 -29.22 -4.37 -17.71
C SER A 304 -27.71 -4.60 -17.86
N LYS A 305 -27.27 -5.81 -18.23
CA LYS A 305 -25.86 -6.09 -18.52
C LYS A 305 -25.34 -5.26 -19.71
N LEU A 306 -26.12 -5.13 -20.78
CA LEU A 306 -25.77 -4.30 -21.95
C LEU A 306 -25.72 -2.81 -21.60
N ILE A 307 -26.63 -2.33 -20.78
CA ILE A 307 -26.62 -0.94 -20.32
C ILE A 307 -25.38 -0.70 -19.44
N ASN A 308 -25.06 -1.62 -18.53
CA ASN A 308 -23.88 -1.51 -17.67
C ASN A 308 -22.57 -1.58 -18.48
N LEU A 309 -22.54 -2.30 -19.60
CA LEU A 309 -21.39 -2.30 -20.52
C LEU A 309 -21.13 -0.90 -21.08
N VAL A 310 -22.17 -0.25 -21.62
CA VAL A 310 -22.08 1.12 -22.13
C VAL A 310 -21.71 2.08 -20.99
N LEU A 311 -22.32 1.90 -19.82
CA LEU A 311 -22.03 2.69 -18.63
C LEU A 311 -20.55 2.57 -18.23
N ASN A 312 -20.00 1.35 -18.16
CA ASN A 312 -18.60 1.09 -17.87
C ASN A 312 -17.68 1.82 -18.86
N VAL A 313 -17.94 1.73 -20.16
CA VAL A 313 -17.14 2.46 -21.17
C VAL A 313 -17.19 3.98 -20.92
N ILE A 314 -18.36 4.55 -20.65
CA ILE A 314 -18.50 5.99 -20.36
C ILE A 314 -17.74 6.38 -19.08
N ILE A 315 -17.79 5.52 -18.06
CA ILE A 315 -17.03 5.69 -16.82
C ILE A 315 -15.53 5.70 -17.13
N LYS A 316 -15.01 4.80 -17.97
CA LYS A 316 -13.57 4.75 -18.33
C LYS A 316 -13.06 6.08 -18.91
N PHE A 317 -13.93 6.88 -19.55
CA PHE A 317 -13.63 8.22 -20.08
C PHE A 317 -14.03 9.40 -19.17
N ASN A 318 -14.43 9.14 -17.93
CA ASN A 318 -14.81 10.15 -16.93
C ASN A 318 -15.90 11.13 -17.43
N ASN A 319 -16.94 10.64 -18.10
CA ASN A 319 -18.00 11.49 -18.65
C ASN A 319 -19.29 11.45 -17.80
N LEU A 320 -19.29 12.20 -16.68
CA LEU A 320 -20.42 12.29 -15.76
C LEU A 320 -21.74 12.74 -16.42
N PRO A 321 -21.79 13.75 -17.32
CA PRO A 321 -23.04 14.12 -17.98
C PRO A 321 -23.73 12.97 -18.73
N LEU A 322 -22.94 12.07 -19.33
CA LEU A 322 -23.47 10.93 -20.06
C LEU A 322 -23.86 9.78 -19.12
N VAL A 323 -23.14 9.58 -18.01
CA VAL A 323 -23.55 8.70 -16.90
C VAL A 323 -24.93 9.14 -16.39
N LYS A 324 -25.10 10.42 -16.04
CA LYS A 324 -26.38 10.99 -15.60
C LYS A 324 -27.47 10.79 -16.64
N TYR A 325 -27.17 11.02 -17.92
CA TYR A 325 -28.13 10.78 -18.99
C TYR A 325 -28.65 9.33 -19.02
N ILE A 326 -27.77 8.33 -18.88
CA ILE A 326 -28.20 6.93 -18.86
C ILE A 326 -29.06 6.65 -17.62
N MET A 327 -28.60 7.06 -16.43
CA MET A 327 -29.27 6.80 -15.16
C MET A 327 -30.65 7.48 -15.05
N GLU A 328 -30.79 8.68 -15.60
CA GLU A 328 -32.01 9.50 -15.49
C GLU A 328 -32.98 9.33 -16.67
N SER A 329 -32.53 8.72 -17.77
CA SER A 329 -33.33 8.53 -18.98
C SER A 329 -34.54 7.64 -18.72
N LYS A 330 -35.73 8.11 -19.10
CA LYS A 330 -36.97 7.30 -19.09
C LYS A 330 -36.87 6.03 -19.93
N ILE A 331 -35.94 5.97 -20.88
CA ILE A 331 -35.72 4.81 -21.75
C ILE A 331 -35.03 3.68 -20.96
N TYR A 332 -34.10 4.02 -20.07
CA TYR A 332 -33.19 3.06 -19.42
C TYR A 332 -33.45 2.86 -17.94
N LYS A 333 -34.02 3.86 -17.27
CA LYS A 333 -34.16 3.92 -15.81
C LYS A 333 -34.86 2.70 -15.20
N ASN A 334 -35.82 2.09 -15.90
CA ASN A 334 -36.53 0.91 -15.41
C ASN A 334 -35.78 -0.41 -15.65
N ASN A 335 -34.75 -0.39 -16.51
CA ASN A 335 -34.04 -1.58 -16.97
C ASN A 335 -32.58 -1.60 -16.51
N ILE A 336 -32.15 -0.62 -15.69
CA ILE A 336 -30.79 -0.51 -15.19
C ILE A 336 -30.71 -0.98 -13.74
N ASP A 337 -29.89 -2.00 -13.52
CA ASP A 337 -29.44 -2.44 -12.20
C ASP A 337 -27.92 -2.24 -12.13
N ILE A 338 -27.48 -1.18 -11.46
CA ILE A 338 -26.05 -0.84 -11.33
C ILE A 338 -25.28 -1.79 -10.41
N ASN A 339 -25.99 -2.68 -9.70
CA ASN A 339 -25.44 -3.65 -8.76
C ASN A 339 -25.22 -5.03 -9.40
N ILE A 340 -25.32 -5.14 -10.72
CA ILE A 340 -24.89 -6.33 -11.47
C ILE A 340 -23.73 -6.01 -12.39
N LYS A 341 -22.94 -7.04 -12.69
CA LYS A 341 -21.89 -6.98 -13.71
C LYS A 341 -22.47 -6.82 -15.10
N ASP A 342 -21.73 -6.18 -15.98
CA ASP A 342 -22.01 -6.16 -17.42
C ASP A 342 -21.73 -7.53 -18.08
N ILE A 343 -21.63 -7.56 -19.42
CA ILE A 343 -21.29 -8.78 -20.17
C ILE A 343 -19.80 -9.13 -20.13
N ASN A 344 -18.94 -8.19 -19.74
CA ASN A 344 -17.50 -8.35 -19.56
C ASN A 344 -17.14 -8.65 -18.08
N ASP A 345 -18.15 -8.94 -17.25
CA ASP A 345 -18.04 -9.20 -15.82
C ASP A 345 -17.55 -8.02 -14.96
N GLU A 346 -17.71 -6.78 -15.45
CA GLU A 346 -17.32 -5.54 -14.76
C GLU A 346 -18.53 -4.86 -14.05
N TYR A 347 -18.36 -4.43 -12.79
CA TYR A 347 -19.36 -3.61 -12.08
C TYR A 347 -19.13 -2.10 -12.33
N PRO A 348 -20.19 -1.31 -12.59
CA PRO A 348 -20.09 0.16 -12.71
C PRO A 348 -19.32 0.84 -11.59
N ILE A 349 -19.63 0.50 -10.33
CA ILE A 349 -18.97 1.11 -9.16
C ILE A 349 -17.48 0.72 -9.07
N ILE A 350 -17.13 -0.54 -9.38
CA ILE A 350 -15.74 -1.01 -9.38
C ILE A 350 -14.94 -0.35 -10.52
N THR A 351 -15.54 -0.20 -11.71
CA THR A 351 -14.93 0.52 -12.83
C THR A 351 -14.66 1.97 -12.45
N SER A 352 -15.62 2.67 -11.85
CA SER A 352 -15.42 4.06 -11.42
C SER A 352 -14.35 4.19 -10.34
N PHE A 353 -14.23 3.19 -9.47
CA PHE A 353 -13.17 3.09 -8.48
C PHE A 353 -11.79 2.95 -9.13
N TYR A 354 -11.60 2.01 -10.07
CA TYR A 354 -10.28 1.76 -10.67
C TYR A 354 -9.77 2.95 -11.49
N TYR A 355 -10.65 3.62 -12.22
CA TYR A 355 -10.33 4.81 -13.02
C TYR A 355 -10.25 6.11 -12.19
N SER A 356 -10.43 6.03 -10.85
CA SER A 356 -10.32 7.15 -9.92
C SER A 356 -11.29 8.31 -10.21
N ASN A 357 -12.49 8.00 -10.72
CA ASN A 357 -13.49 9.00 -11.02
C ASN A 357 -14.36 9.30 -9.80
N VAL A 358 -13.86 10.11 -8.87
CA VAL A 358 -14.51 10.37 -7.57
C VAL A 358 -15.94 10.91 -7.72
N GLU A 359 -16.17 11.86 -8.63
CA GLU A 359 -17.52 12.41 -8.84
C GLU A 359 -18.52 11.38 -9.36
N ILE A 360 -18.08 10.50 -10.27
CA ILE A 360 -18.91 9.42 -10.79
C ILE A 360 -19.14 8.37 -9.71
N PHE A 361 -18.10 7.99 -8.96
CA PHE A 361 -18.19 7.03 -7.87
C PHE A 361 -19.19 7.49 -6.81
N LYS A 362 -19.07 8.75 -6.37
CA LYS A 362 -20.03 9.42 -5.49
C LYS A 362 -21.45 9.37 -6.05
N TYR A 363 -21.63 9.79 -7.30
CA TYR A 363 -22.94 9.78 -7.94
C TYR A 363 -23.55 8.38 -8.00
N LEU A 364 -22.76 7.33 -8.31
CA LEU A 364 -23.25 5.96 -8.32
C LEU A 364 -23.69 5.50 -6.93
N LEU A 365 -22.96 5.85 -5.87
CA LEU A 365 -23.36 5.59 -4.48
C LEU A 365 -24.69 6.29 -4.14
N GLU A 366 -24.84 7.56 -4.52
CA GLU A 366 -26.10 8.32 -4.35
C GLU A 366 -27.28 7.69 -5.13
N GLN A 367 -27.00 7.01 -6.24
CA GLN A 367 -28.00 6.26 -7.02
C GLN A 367 -28.25 4.83 -6.50
N GLY A 368 -27.67 4.44 -5.36
CA GLY A 368 -27.91 3.14 -4.72
C GLY A 368 -26.95 2.02 -5.16
N ALA A 369 -25.76 2.36 -5.66
CA ALA A 369 -24.71 1.38 -5.87
C ALA A 369 -24.26 0.80 -4.51
N ASN A 370 -24.05 -0.50 -4.45
CA ASN A 370 -23.68 -1.20 -3.24
C ASN A 370 -22.22 -0.88 -2.87
N CYS A 371 -22.01 -0.09 -1.81
CA CYS A 371 -20.69 0.26 -1.29
C CYS A 371 -19.86 -0.96 -0.80
N ASN A 372 -20.50 -2.12 -0.59
CA ASN A 372 -19.86 -3.38 -0.19
C ASN A 372 -19.59 -4.32 -1.38
N THR A 373 -19.63 -3.80 -2.62
CA THR A 373 -19.32 -4.59 -3.82
C THR A 373 -17.88 -5.10 -3.76
N LYS A 374 -17.69 -6.35 -4.21
CA LYS A 374 -16.37 -7.00 -4.32
C LYS A 374 -15.90 -7.01 -5.75
N ASN A 375 -14.59 -6.86 -5.95
CA ASN A 375 -13.97 -7.14 -7.23
C ASN A 375 -13.88 -8.65 -7.51
N ASP A 376 -13.31 -9.02 -8.65
CA ASP A 376 -13.20 -10.43 -9.08
C ASP A 376 -12.33 -11.30 -8.17
N CYS A 377 -11.44 -10.67 -7.40
CA CYS A 377 -10.63 -11.33 -6.37
C CYS A 377 -11.36 -11.50 -5.04
N GLY A 378 -12.63 -11.06 -4.93
CA GLY A 378 -13.40 -11.11 -3.69
C GLY A 378 -13.01 -10.03 -2.66
N VAL A 379 -12.26 -9.00 -3.07
CA VAL A 379 -11.85 -7.88 -2.20
C VAL A 379 -12.88 -6.76 -2.31
N SER A 380 -13.35 -6.24 -1.17
CA SER A 380 -14.35 -5.17 -1.14
C SER A 380 -13.78 -3.79 -1.49
N LEU A 381 -14.67 -2.88 -1.90
CA LEU A 381 -14.33 -1.49 -2.20
C LEU A 381 -13.58 -0.79 -1.06
N LEU A 382 -14.00 -1.01 0.19
CA LEU A 382 -13.34 -0.44 1.36
C LEU A 382 -11.88 -0.91 1.49
N LEU A 383 -11.66 -2.22 1.37
CA LEU A 383 -10.30 -2.79 1.41
C LEU A 383 -9.44 -2.34 0.23
N LEU A 384 -10.04 -2.19 -0.96
CA LEU A 384 -9.35 -1.64 -2.13
C LEU A 384 -8.97 -0.17 -1.93
N ALA A 385 -9.85 0.64 -1.32
CA ALA A 385 -9.59 2.05 -1.03
C ALA A 385 -8.42 2.21 -0.06
N ILE A 386 -8.40 1.42 1.02
CA ILE A 386 -7.30 1.38 1.99
C ILE A 386 -6.03 0.88 1.31
N HIS A 387 -6.09 -0.24 0.60
CA HIS A 387 -4.91 -0.86 -0.02
C HIS A 387 -4.20 0.06 -1.02
N ASN A 388 -4.98 0.71 -1.89
CA ASN A 388 -4.48 1.58 -2.96
C ASN A 388 -4.34 3.05 -2.53
N ASN A 389 -4.54 3.36 -1.24
CA ASN A 389 -4.47 4.72 -0.69
C ASN A 389 -5.37 5.74 -1.43
N LYS A 390 -6.61 5.35 -1.76
CA LYS A 390 -7.59 6.24 -2.41
C LYS A 390 -8.45 6.94 -1.35
N TRP A 391 -7.89 7.95 -0.69
CA TRP A 391 -8.52 8.66 0.43
C TRP A 391 -9.90 9.24 0.10
N GLU A 392 -10.05 9.93 -1.02
CA GLU A 392 -11.35 10.50 -1.43
C GLU A 392 -12.42 9.42 -1.63
N MET A 393 -12.05 8.26 -2.19
CA MET A 393 -12.97 7.12 -2.32
C MET A 393 -13.33 6.50 -0.96
N LEU A 394 -12.35 6.48 -0.03
CA LEU A 394 -12.56 6.00 1.34
C LEU A 394 -13.58 6.88 2.07
N GLU A 395 -13.43 8.20 2.00
CA GLU A 395 -14.38 9.16 2.60
C GLU A 395 -15.80 8.95 2.04
N GLN A 396 -15.94 8.84 0.72
CA GLN A 396 -17.25 8.60 0.11
C GLN A 396 -17.87 7.26 0.54
N LEU A 397 -17.07 6.22 0.76
CA LEU A 397 -17.57 4.93 1.27
C LEU A 397 -18.04 5.05 2.73
N ILE A 398 -17.29 5.77 3.57
CA ILE A 398 -17.60 5.98 5.00
C ILE A 398 -18.84 6.85 5.20
N GLU A 399 -19.17 7.75 4.26
CA GLU A 399 -20.44 8.49 4.26
C GLU A 399 -21.68 7.58 4.03
N HIS A 400 -21.48 6.31 3.64
CA HIS A 400 -22.53 5.34 3.35
C HIS A 400 -22.46 4.15 4.33
N HIS A 401 -23.44 3.23 4.28
CA HIS A 401 -23.49 2.04 5.15
C HIS A 401 -22.50 0.94 4.74
N VAL A 402 -21.21 1.21 4.88
CA VAL A 402 -20.11 0.28 4.54
C VAL A 402 -19.80 -0.69 5.69
N ASP A 403 -19.53 -1.95 5.36
CA ASP A 403 -19.12 -2.98 6.31
C ASP A 403 -17.61 -2.85 6.60
N ILE A 404 -17.28 -2.25 7.73
CA ILE A 404 -15.89 -2.08 8.21
C ILE A 404 -15.29 -3.33 8.86
N ASN A 405 -16.08 -4.38 9.10
CA ASN A 405 -15.65 -5.63 9.72
C ASN A 405 -15.46 -6.77 8.72
N GLU A 406 -15.74 -6.50 7.46
CA GLU A 406 -15.52 -7.41 6.37
C GLU A 406 -14.06 -7.90 6.30
N LYS A 407 -13.86 -9.10 5.76
CA LYS A 407 -12.54 -9.69 5.58
C LYS A 407 -12.29 -10.06 4.13
N ASP A 408 -11.05 -9.88 3.69
CA ASP A 408 -10.61 -10.43 2.41
C ASP A 408 -10.44 -11.96 2.48
N ILE A 409 -10.03 -12.54 1.35
CA ILE A 409 -9.75 -13.97 1.20
C ILE A 409 -8.68 -14.51 2.16
N ASN A 410 -7.84 -13.64 2.73
CA ASN A 410 -6.81 -14.03 3.69
C ASN A 410 -7.31 -13.93 5.14
N GLY A 411 -8.43 -13.22 5.37
CA GLY A 411 -8.99 -12.99 6.70
C GLY A 411 -8.67 -11.61 7.27
N VAL A 412 -8.04 -10.73 6.48
CA VAL A 412 -7.62 -9.39 6.88
C VAL A 412 -8.81 -8.44 6.85
N SER A 413 -9.08 -7.77 7.99
CA SER A 413 -10.11 -6.71 8.06
C SER A 413 -9.56 -5.33 7.69
N PRO A 414 -10.43 -4.35 7.34
CA PRO A 414 -10.05 -2.96 7.11
C PRO A 414 -9.13 -2.38 8.17
N LEU A 415 -9.46 -2.59 9.46
CA LEU A 415 -8.62 -2.12 10.57
C LEU A 415 -7.22 -2.75 10.53
N HIS A 416 -7.13 -4.08 10.36
CA HIS A 416 -5.83 -4.76 10.28
C HIS A 416 -5.01 -4.27 9.08
N LYS A 417 -5.66 -4.02 7.93
CA LYS A 417 -4.99 -3.50 6.74
C LYS A 417 -4.40 -2.10 6.99
N ALA A 418 -5.18 -1.21 7.60
CA ALA A 418 -4.75 0.15 7.94
C ALA A 418 -3.57 0.14 8.93
N ILE A 419 -3.62 -0.71 9.96
CA ILE A 419 -2.53 -0.90 10.92
C ILE A 419 -1.29 -1.48 10.23
N ASN A 420 -1.45 -2.51 9.40
CA ASN A 420 -0.32 -3.11 8.68
C ASN A 420 0.38 -2.12 7.74
N GLN A 421 -0.35 -1.17 7.17
CA GLN A 421 0.18 -0.08 6.36
C GLN A 421 0.68 1.12 7.20
N ASN A 422 0.55 1.06 8.52
CA ASN A 422 0.95 2.10 9.47
C ASN A 422 0.27 3.46 9.23
N ARG A 423 -1.04 3.45 8.92
CA ARG A 423 -1.84 4.64 8.58
C ARG A 423 -2.78 5.02 9.72
N SER A 424 -2.34 5.92 10.59
CA SER A 424 -3.11 6.37 11.75
C SER A 424 -4.40 7.08 11.36
N GLU A 425 -4.40 7.85 10.28
CA GLU A 425 -5.58 8.60 9.85
C GLU A 425 -6.73 7.68 9.41
N ILE A 426 -6.41 6.54 8.79
CA ILE A 426 -7.40 5.53 8.40
C ILE A 426 -7.88 4.75 9.64
N VAL A 427 -6.98 4.46 10.58
CA VAL A 427 -7.36 3.78 11.83
C VAL A 427 -8.33 4.63 12.64
N GLU A 428 -8.05 5.92 12.78
CA GLU A 428 -8.94 6.89 13.43
C GLU A 428 -10.29 6.97 12.72
N LEU A 429 -10.30 7.18 11.40
CA LEU A 429 -11.54 7.23 10.62
C LEU A 429 -12.42 5.97 10.79
N LEU A 430 -11.81 4.78 10.76
CA LEU A 430 -12.54 3.51 10.92
C LEU A 430 -13.11 3.35 12.34
N ILE A 431 -12.34 3.76 13.37
CA ILE A 431 -12.78 3.70 14.77
C ILE A 431 -13.89 4.71 15.04
N ASP A 432 -13.77 5.93 14.52
CA ASP A 432 -14.79 6.98 14.66
C ASP A 432 -16.09 6.56 13.98
N TYR A 433 -16.02 6.08 12.73
CA TYR A 433 -17.19 5.54 12.04
C TYR A 433 -17.83 4.39 12.82
N ALA A 434 -17.02 3.50 13.40
CA ALA A 434 -17.52 2.39 14.21
C ALA A 434 -18.25 2.87 15.47
N ASN A 435 -17.68 3.85 16.17
CA ASN A 435 -18.27 4.45 17.36
C ASN A 435 -19.60 5.16 17.03
N GLU A 436 -19.62 5.99 15.98
CA GLU A 436 -20.81 6.72 15.51
C GLU A 436 -21.96 5.78 15.12
N ASN A 437 -21.64 4.68 14.42
CA ASN A 437 -22.62 3.72 13.93
C ASN A 437 -22.84 2.52 14.88
N ARG A 438 -22.21 2.51 16.05
CA ARG A 438 -22.29 1.42 17.05
C ARG A 438 -21.92 0.05 16.49
N ILE A 439 -20.91 0.03 15.62
CA ILE A 439 -20.36 -1.19 15.03
C ILE A 439 -19.23 -1.70 15.93
N PRO A 440 -19.31 -2.91 16.49
CA PRO A 440 -18.24 -3.44 17.33
C PRO A 440 -17.04 -3.83 16.47
N ILE A 441 -15.84 -3.41 16.86
CA ILE A 441 -14.57 -3.82 16.24
C ILE A 441 -13.84 -4.80 17.15
N ASP A 442 -13.44 -5.93 16.61
CA ASP A 442 -12.62 -6.92 17.33
C ASP A 442 -11.13 -6.53 17.28
N ILE A 443 -10.72 -5.67 18.21
CA ILE A 443 -9.31 -5.23 18.37
C ILE A 443 -8.40 -6.32 18.97
N ASN A 444 -8.97 -7.45 19.42
CA ASN A 444 -8.25 -8.59 19.96
C ASN A 444 -8.21 -9.79 19.00
N LYS A 445 -8.70 -9.62 17.77
CA LYS A 445 -8.45 -10.57 16.70
C LYS A 445 -6.96 -10.55 16.35
N LYS A 446 -6.38 -11.71 16.07
CA LYS A 446 -5.05 -11.78 15.46
C LYS A 446 -5.13 -11.60 13.95
N ASP A 447 -4.14 -10.94 13.36
CA ASP A 447 -3.90 -10.97 11.92
C ASP A 447 -3.38 -12.36 11.47
N ASP A 448 -3.17 -12.52 10.16
CA ASP A 448 -2.73 -13.80 9.57
C ASP A 448 -1.32 -14.21 9.99
N TYR A 449 -0.53 -13.27 10.52
CA TYR A 449 0.78 -13.53 11.10
C TYR A 449 0.72 -13.84 12.61
N GLY A 450 -0.48 -13.82 13.19
CA GLY A 450 -0.71 -14.10 14.61
C GLY A 450 -0.52 -12.89 15.54
N TYR A 451 -0.38 -11.67 15.02
CA TYR A 451 -0.21 -10.47 15.81
C TYR A 451 -1.55 -9.81 16.14
N TYR A 452 -1.68 -9.37 17.40
CA TYR A 452 -2.77 -8.48 17.81
C TYR A 452 -2.55 -7.06 17.23
N PRO A 453 -3.61 -6.33 16.85
CA PRO A 453 -3.58 -4.92 16.44
C PRO A 453 -2.69 -4.03 17.30
N LEU A 454 -2.87 -4.09 18.63
CA LEU A 454 -2.08 -3.30 19.58
C LEU A 454 -0.59 -3.66 19.55
N ILE A 455 -0.26 -4.95 19.51
CA ILE A 455 1.13 -5.44 19.45
C ILE A 455 1.79 -4.99 18.14
N LYS A 456 1.08 -5.06 17.02
CA LYS A 456 1.58 -4.60 15.72
C LYS A 456 1.91 -3.10 15.74
N ALA A 457 1.01 -2.28 16.28
CA ALA A 457 1.20 -0.83 16.42
C ALA A 457 2.41 -0.48 17.30
N ILE A 458 2.63 -1.22 18.40
CA ILE A 458 3.81 -1.06 19.27
C ILE A 458 5.10 -1.38 18.52
N ASN A 459 5.13 -2.49 17.76
CA ASN A 459 6.28 -2.87 16.95
C ASN A 459 6.62 -1.83 15.88
N GLN A 460 5.60 -1.20 15.29
CA GLN A 460 5.74 -0.09 14.34
C GLN A 460 6.14 1.24 15.00
N ASN A 461 6.11 1.33 16.33
CA ASN A 461 6.34 2.56 17.09
C ASN A 461 5.40 3.71 16.68
N ASN A 462 4.14 3.39 16.37
CA ASN A 462 3.15 4.39 16.01
C ASN A 462 2.27 4.72 17.22
N PHE A 463 2.53 5.87 17.84
CA PHE A 463 1.81 6.32 19.02
C PHE A 463 0.32 6.56 18.74
N ASP A 464 -0.01 7.15 17.59
CA ASP A 464 -1.39 7.53 17.26
C ASP A 464 -2.27 6.30 17.07
N ILE A 465 -1.77 5.26 16.40
CA ILE A 465 -2.50 3.98 16.29
C ILE A 465 -2.68 3.34 17.68
N VAL A 466 -1.64 3.34 18.52
CA VAL A 466 -1.77 2.82 19.90
C VAL A 466 -2.80 3.63 20.68
N PHE A 467 -2.79 4.95 20.56
CA PHE A 467 -3.73 5.85 21.21
C PHE A 467 -5.18 5.51 20.81
N SER A 468 -5.47 5.41 19.51
CA SER A 468 -6.82 5.09 19.02
C SER A 468 -7.29 3.71 19.49
N ILE A 469 -6.44 2.68 19.41
CA ILE A 469 -6.80 1.31 19.85
C ILE A 469 -7.06 1.27 21.36
N ILE A 470 -6.20 1.90 22.17
CA ILE A 470 -6.32 1.90 23.63
C ILE A 470 -7.58 2.64 24.08
N ASN A 471 -7.88 3.79 23.49
CA ASN A 471 -9.08 4.54 23.84
C ASN A 471 -10.34 3.78 23.45
N TYR A 472 -10.40 3.24 22.23
CA TYR A 472 -11.51 2.39 21.80
C TYR A 472 -11.72 1.21 22.75
N GLY A 473 -10.64 0.49 23.08
CA GLY A 473 -10.71 -0.65 23.99
C GLY A 473 -11.13 -0.27 25.40
N TYR A 474 -10.63 0.84 25.93
CA TYR A 474 -10.99 1.35 27.26
C TYR A 474 -12.48 1.75 27.34
N GLU A 475 -12.97 2.52 26.38
CA GLU A 475 -14.37 2.96 26.32
C GLU A 475 -15.34 1.77 26.16
N ASN A 476 -14.94 0.77 25.38
CA ASN A 476 -15.72 -0.44 25.14
C ASN A 476 -15.44 -1.57 26.14
N LYS A 477 -14.64 -1.34 27.19
CA LYS A 477 -14.30 -2.31 28.26
C LYS A 477 -13.69 -3.61 27.74
N ILE A 478 -12.85 -3.52 26.71
CA ILE A 478 -12.13 -4.64 26.12
C ILE A 478 -10.81 -4.84 26.90
N ASP A 479 -10.54 -6.08 27.32
CA ASP A 479 -9.27 -6.43 27.95
C ASP A 479 -8.14 -6.45 26.92
N MET A 480 -7.17 -5.57 27.07
CA MET A 480 -6.04 -5.39 26.14
C MET A 480 -4.73 -6.00 26.66
N ASN A 481 -4.78 -6.80 27.74
CA ASN A 481 -3.62 -7.51 28.28
C ASN A 481 -3.26 -8.76 27.47
N VAL A 482 -3.12 -8.59 26.16
CA VAL A 482 -2.79 -9.67 25.22
C VAL A 482 -1.31 -10.04 25.29
N LYS A 483 -0.94 -11.24 24.84
CA LYS A 483 0.46 -11.67 24.75
C LYS A 483 0.87 -11.87 23.30
N ASP A 484 2.03 -11.35 22.93
CA ASP A 484 2.60 -11.57 21.60
C ASP A 484 3.08 -13.02 21.43
N ILE A 485 3.68 -13.31 20.27
CA ILE A 485 4.20 -14.65 19.94
C ILE A 485 5.36 -15.11 20.85
N ASN A 486 6.09 -14.17 21.47
CA ASN A 486 7.16 -14.47 22.44
C ASN A 486 6.60 -14.54 23.87
N GLY A 487 5.31 -14.26 24.05
CA GLY A 487 4.64 -14.18 25.34
C GLY A 487 4.78 -12.82 26.02
N ASP A 488 5.33 -11.80 25.35
CA ASP A 488 5.43 -10.44 25.86
C ASP A 488 4.06 -9.76 25.92
N THR A 489 3.81 -9.05 27.03
CA THR A 489 2.65 -8.16 27.18
C THR A 489 2.91 -6.84 26.44
N PRO A 490 1.89 -6.00 26.17
CA PRO A 490 2.11 -4.71 25.50
C PRO A 490 3.05 -3.79 26.32
N LEU A 491 2.98 -3.87 27.65
CA LEU A 491 3.86 -3.13 28.56
C LEU A 491 5.30 -3.64 28.53
N THR A 492 5.52 -4.95 28.63
CA THR A 492 6.88 -5.52 28.57
C THR A 492 7.50 -5.32 27.20
N LEU A 493 6.72 -5.51 26.12
CA LEU A 493 7.17 -5.29 24.74
C LEU A 493 7.60 -3.85 24.49
N SER A 494 6.72 -2.88 24.79
CA SER A 494 7.03 -1.45 24.59
C SER A 494 8.25 -1.01 25.39
N TYR A 495 8.42 -1.53 26.60
CA TYR A 495 9.59 -1.24 27.44
C TYR A 495 10.88 -1.92 26.95
N LYS A 496 10.83 -3.20 26.53
CA LYS A 496 11.96 -3.94 25.93
C LYS A 496 12.46 -3.24 24.66
N LEU A 497 11.53 -2.83 23.79
CA LEU A 497 11.81 -2.11 22.53
C LEU A 497 12.16 -0.62 22.71
N ASN A 498 12.23 -0.12 23.95
CA ASN A 498 12.54 1.28 24.27
C ASN A 498 11.56 2.30 23.66
N ARG A 499 10.26 1.98 23.62
CA ARG A 499 9.18 2.87 23.16
C ARG A 499 8.55 3.59 24.36
N LEU A 500 9.31 4.50 24.98
CA LEU A 500 8.97 5.07 26.30
C LEU A 500 7.69 5.92 26.31
N ASP A 501 7.35 6.60 25.21
CA ASP A 501 6.11 7.39 25.11
C ASP A 501 4.88 6.48 25.10
N ILE A 502 4.93 5.44 24.26
CA ILE A 502 3.92 4.38 24.20
C ILE A 502 3.81 3.69 25.56
N PHE A 503 4.93 3.24 26.14
CA PHE A 503 4.95 2.62 27.47
C PHE A 503 4.30 3.52 28.52
N SER A 504 4.69 4.80 28.56
CA SER A 504 4.15 5.77 29.52
C SER A 504 2.64 6.00 29.37
N TYR A 505 2.13 5.87 28.16
CA TYR A 505 0.69 5.91 27.89
C TYR A 505 0.01 4.63 28.36
N LEU A 506 0.52 3.47 27.96
CA LEU A 506 -0.03 2.15 28.29
C LEU A 506 -0.13 1.88 29.79
N VAL A 507 0.84 2.37 30.60
CA VAL A 507 0.83 2.21 32.07
C VAL A 507 -0.43 2.77 32.73
N LYS A 508 -1.13 3.72 32.09
CA LYS A 508 -2.36 4.32 32.62
C LYS A 508 -3.59 3.42 32.44
N PHE A 509 -3.55 2.47 31.51
CA PHE A 509 -4.71 1.70 31.07
C PHE A 509 -4.56 0.19 31.25
N LEU A 510 -3.32 -0.33 31.23
CA LEU A 510 -3.03 -1.77 31.29
C LEU A 510 -2.54 -2.21 32.67
N ASP A 511 -2.69 -3.50 32.96
CA ASP A 511 -2.25 -4.08 34.23
C ASP A 511 -0.72 -4.24 34.25
N VAL A 512 -0.06 -3.42 35.09
CA VAL A 512 1.41 -3.41 35.28
C VAL A 512 1.97 -4.70 35.87
N ASN A 513 1.12 -5.58 36.40
CA ASN A 513 1.50 -6.85 37.03
C ASN A 513 1.44 -8.05 36.09
N GLN A 514 0.94 -7.88 34.87
CA GLN A 514 0.93 -8.95 33.88
C GLN A 514 2.36 -9.39 33.59
N THR A 515 2.56 -10.71 33.59
CA THR A 515 3.86 -11.32 33.37
C THR A 515 3.95 -11.86 31.95
N ASP A 516 5.14 -11.81 31.37
CA ASP A 516 5.42 -12.44 30.09
C ASP A 516 5.58 -13.98 30.22
N SER A 517 6.13 -14.62 29.18
CA SER A 517 6.41 -16.06 29.15
C SER A 517 7.53 -16.49 30.12
N GLU A 518 8.39 -15.58 30.58
CA GLU A 518 9.41 -15.83 31.61
C GLU A 518 8.86 -15.63 33.02
N GLY A 519 7.59 -15.25 33.17
CA GLY A 519 7.00 -14.89 34.46
C GLY A 519 7.43 -13.50 34.94
N LYS A 520 8.02 -12.68 34.07
CA LYS A 520 8.52 -11.34 34.41
C LYS A 520 7.48 -10.27 34.07
N SER A 521 7.12 -9.45 35.05
CA SER A 521 6.40 -8.20 34.79
C SER A 521 7.35 -7.12 34.29
N VAL A 522 6.80 -5.99 33.83
CA VAL A 522 7.62 -4.86 33.35
C VAL A 522 8.56 -4.28 34.42
N LEU A 523 8.24 -4.47 35.71
CA LEU A 523 9.10 -4.06 36.83
C LEU A 523 10.44 -4.82 36.85
N PHE A 524 10.47 -6.11 36.48
CA PHE A 524 11.73 -6.86 36.37
C PHE A 524 12.68 -6.19 35.37
N TYR A 525 12.17 -5.86 34.19
CA TYR A 525 12.96 -5.23 33.13
C TYR A 525 13.41 -3.82 33.47
N ALA A 526 12.58 -3.03 34.16
CA ALA A 526 12.99 -1.71 34.65
C ALA A 526 14.14 -1.80 35.67
N ILE A 527 14.13 -2.84 36.50
CA ILE A 527 15.21 -3.11 37.46
C ILE A 527 16.48 -3.56 36.74
N ASP A 528 16.38 -4.49 35.78
CA ASP A 528 17.51 -4.96 34.96
C ASP A 528 18.25 -3.81 34.28
N LYS A 529 17.49 -2.85 33.74
CA LYS A 529 18.01 -1.63 33.10
C LYS A 529 18.48 -0.55 34.09
N LYS A 530 18.33 -0.76 35.40
CA LYS A 530 18.60 0.23 36.47
C LYS A 530 17.84 1.55 36.29
N ASP A 531 16.65 1.51 35.71
CA ASP A 531 15.82 2.67 35.42
C ASP A 531 15.04 3.12 36.66
N ILE A 532 15.71 3.90 37.51
CA ILE A 532 15.20 4.32 38.82
C ILE A 532 13.86 5.07 38.71
N GLU A 533 13.71 5.89 37.67
CA GLU A 533 12.52 6.72 37.49
C GLU A 533 11.31 5.86 37.16
N ASN A 534 11.42 4.94 36.18
CA ASN A 534 10.32 4.05 35.85
C ASN A 534 10.06 3.00 36.92
N VAL A 535 11.08 2.52 37.64
CA VAL A 535 10.87 1.69 38.84
C VAL A 535 10.00 2.43 39.87
N LYS A 536 10.33 3.68 40.19
CA LYS A 536 9.53 4.50 41.11
C LYS A 536 8.10 4.71 40.60
N LYS A 537 7.94 5.02 39.30
CA LYS A 537 6.65 5.21 38.66
C LYS A 537 5.78 3.95 38.73
N LEU A 538 6.32 2.79 38.36
CA LEU A 538 5.62 1.51 38.36
C LEU A 538 5.18 1.12 39.79
N ILE A 539 6.07 1.26 40.77
CA ILE A 539 5.74 0.99 42.18
C ILE A 539 4.62 1.92 42.67
N ASN A 540 4.59 3.18 42.24
CA ASN A 540 3.53 4.13 42.62
C ASN A 540 2.18 3.82 41.97
N VAL A 541 2.18 3.25 40.76
CA VAL A 541 0.95 2.81 40.05
C VAL A 541 0.43 1.46 40.57
N GLY A 542 1.19 0.78 41.44
CA GLY A 542 0.75 -0.46 42.08
C GLY A 542 1.41 -1.73 41.53
N ALA A 543 2.60 -1.62 40.95
CA ALA A 543 3.39 -2.80 40.60
C ALA A 543 3.72 -3.63 41.85
N ASN A 544 3.48 -4.93 41.76
CA ASN A 544 3.67 -5.90 42.82
C ASN A 544 5.17 -6.20 42.98
N ILE A 545 5.74 -5.63 44.04
CA ILE A 545 7.16 -5.74 44.40
C ILE A 545 7.56 -7.12 44.94
N ASN A 546 6.62 -8.06 45.08
CA ASN A 546 6.88 -9.41 45.59
C ASN A 546 6.66 -10.50 44.52
N LEU A 547 6.50 -10.11 43.25
CA LEU A 547 6.42 -11.07 42.14
C LEU A 547 7.68 -11.90 42.02
N LYS A 548 7.50 -13.12 41.52
CA LYS A 548 8.57 -14.06 41.17
C LYS A 548 8.49 -14.40 39.69
N ASP A 549 9.64 -14.51 39.06
CA ASP A 549 9.75 -15.05 37.71
C ASP A 549 9.61 -16.59 37.71
N ASN A 550 9.61 -17.19 36.52
CA ASN A 550 9.53 -18.65 36.36
C ASN A 550 10.79 -19.38 36.87
N SER A 551 11.89 -18.65 37.09
CA SER A 551 13.10 -19.14 37.77
C SER A 551 13.04 -18.95 39.29
N ASN A 552 11.85 -18.64 39.83
CA ASN A 552 11.57 -18.42 41.25
C ASN A 552 12.34 -17.23 41.86
N ASN A 553 12.98 -16.37 41.06
CA ASN A 553 13.65 -15.16 41.54
C ASN A 553 12.63 -14.06 41.75
N SER A 554 12.67 -13.42 42.92
CA SER A 554 11.81 -12.30 43.22
C SER A 554 12.35 -10.96 42.71
N ILE A 555 11.51 -9.92 42.74
CA ILE A 555 11.91 -8.54 42.44
C ILE A 555 13.09 -8.06 43.31
N ILE A 556 13.12 -8.43 44.60
CA ILE A 556 14.24 -8.06 45.48
C ILE A 556 15.51 -8.84 45.13
N ASP A 557 15.40 -10.13 44.78
CA ASP A 557 16.54 -10.91 44.29
C ASP A 557 17.11 -10.29 43.01
N ASN A 558 16.23 -9.85 42.11
CA ASN A 558 16.65 -9.16 40.90
C ASN A 558 17.40 -7.85 41.20
N ALA A 559 16.88 -7.04 42.12
CA ALA A 559 17.56 -5.82 42.56
C ALA A 559 18.94 -6.09 43.18
N ILE A 560 19.08 -7.19 43.94
CA ILE A 560 20.36 -7.64 44.52
C ILE A 560 21.33 -8.11 43.42
N ASN A 561 20.86 -8.90 42.45
CA ASN A 561 21.68 -9.40 41.35
C ASN A 561 22.20 -8.27 40.44
N VAL A 562 21.37 -7.26 40.22
CA VAL A 562 21.69 -6.04 39.46
C VAL A 562 22.65 -5.12 40.25
N GLY A 563 22.63 -5.18 41.58
CA GLY A 563 23.52 -4.41 42.46
C GLY A 563 23.14 -2.94 42.60
N SER A 564 21.84 -2.62 42.58
CA SER A 564 21.37 -1.23 42.64
C SER A 564 20.87 -0.86 44.04
N VAL A 565 21.74 -0.20 44.82
CA VAL A 565 21.44 0.36 46.15
C VAL A 565 20.16 1.22 46.11
N LYS A 566 20.04 2.11 45.11
CA LYS A 566 18.86 3.00 44.98
C LYS A 566 17.55 2.23 44.78
N ILE A 567 17.56 1.15 44.00
CA ILE A 567 16.36 0.32 43.79
C ILE A 567 16.03 -0.44 45.07
N LEU A 568 17.04 -1.00 45.73
CA LEU A 568 16.85 -1.71 46.99
C LEU A 568 16.25 -0.79 48.07
N ASP A 569 16.73 0.45 48.16
CA ASP A 569 16.13 1.48 49.03
C ASP A 569 14.67 1.78 48.66
N LEU A 570 14.34 1.91 47.37
CA LEU A 570 12.96 2.14 46.92
C LEU A 570 12.02 0.98 47.28
N LEU A 571 12.49 -0.26 47.13
CA LEU A 571 11.72 -1.46 47.50
C LEU A 571 11.51 -1.50 49.02
N LEU A 572 12.56 -1.25 49.81
CA LEU A 572 12.49 -1.30 51.27
C LEU A 572 11.64 -0.18 51.88
N GLN A 573 11.43 0.94 51.18
CA GLN A 573 10.46 1.96 51.63
C GLN A 573 9.04 1.42 51.73
N LYS A 574 8.71 0.30 51.06
CA LYS A 574 7.39 -0.31 51.12
C LYS A 574 7.27 -1.23 52.34
N ASN A 575 6.14 -1.15 53.03
CA ASN A 575 5.91 -1.90 54.27
C ASN A 575 5.55 -3.37 54.03
N ASN A 576 5.01 -3.69 52.85
CA ASN A 576 4.58 -5.04 52.46
C ASN A 576 5.66 -5.84 51.73
N ILE A 577 6.93 -5.42 51.80
CA ILE A 577 8.03 -6.15 51.15
C ILE A 577 8.25 -7.51 51.81
N ALA A 578 8.27 -8.57 51.00
CA ALA A 578 8.43 -9.93 51.49
C ALA A 578 9.92 -10.30 51.51
N LEU A 579 10.51 -10.33 52.72
CA LEU A 579 11.94 -10.61 52.92
C LEU A 579 12.25 -12.07 53.29
N ASN A 580 11.22 -12.91 53.37
CA ASN A 580 11.31 -14.33 53.73
C ASN A 580 10.97 -15.25 52.55
N ILE A 581 10.83 -14.68 51.36
CA ILE A 581 10.69 -15.45 50.12
C ILE A 581 12.04 -16.03 49.73
N VAL A 582 12.02 -17.21 49.12
CA VAL A 582 13.23 -17.90 48.67
C VAL A 582 13.34 -17.91 47.15
N ASN A 583 14.56 -17.78 46.63
CA ASN A 583 14.87 -17.87 45.19
C ASN A 583 15.00 -19.34 44.72
N SER A 584 15.47 -19.60 43.49
CA SER A 584 15.68 -20.97 42.97
C SER A 584 16.74 -21.79 43.71
N ASN A 585 17.69 -21.14 44.39
CA ASN A 585 18.67 -21.78 45.26
C ASN A 585 18.16 -21.96 46.70
N ASN A 586 16.86 -21.71 46.93
CA ASN A 586 16.24 -21.68 48.24
C ASN A 586 16.84 -20.62 49.18
N GLU A 587 17.53 -19.61 48.63
CA GLU A 587 18.14 -18.53 49.40
C GLU A 587 17.10 -17.44 49.71
N THR A 588 17.09 -16.92 50.93
CA THR A 588 16.38 -15.68 51.26
C THR A 588 17.17 -14.45 50.80
N PRO A 589 16.54 -13.25 50.69
CA PRO A 589 17.24 -12.01 50.36
C PRO A 589 18.48 -11.72 51.21
N ILE A 590 18.51 -12.13 52.49
CA ILE A 590 19.71 -12.02 53.34
C ILE A 590 20.84 -12.88 52.77
N ILE A 591 20.57 -14.15 52.45
CA ILE A 591 21.57 -15.07 51.90
C ILE A 591 22.03 -14.61 50.51
N SER A 592 21.10 -14.24 49.63
CA SER A 592 21.44 -13.75 48.29
C SER A 592 22.27 -12.46 48.33
N LEU A 593 22.00 -11.55 49.27
CA LEU A 593 22.82 -10.35 49.48
C LEU A 593 24.23 -10.68 49.97
N LEU A 594 24.38 -11.65 50.88
CA LEU A 594 25.67 -12.12 51.36
C LEU A 594 26.50 -12.73 50.23
N ASN A 595 25.88 -13.55 49.37
CA ASN A 595 26.50 -14.18 48.20
C ASN A 595 26.81 -13.22 47.05
N SER A 596 26.10 -12.10 46.97
CA SER A 596 26.29 -11.14 45.88
C SER A 596 27.67 -10.47 45.93
N ASN A 597 28.39 -10.47 44.80
CA ASN A 597 29.63 -9.71 44.63
C ASN A 597 29.39 -8.23 44.24
N LYS A 598 28.14 -7.80 44.15
CA LYS A 598 27.76 -6.45 43.70
C LYS A 598 27.75 -5.40 44.80
N PHE A 599 27.67 -5.84 46.06
CA PHE A 599 27.62 -4.97 47.22
C PHE A 599 28.92 -5.06 48.01
N LYS A 600 29.39 -3.93 48.54
CA LYS A 600 30.49 -3.88 49.49
C LYS A 600 30.02 -4.38 50.86
N GLU A 601 30.94 -4.85 51.69
CA GLU A 601 30.64 -5.32 53.05
C GLU A 601 29.79 -4.33 53.85
N LYS A 602 30.17 -3.04 53.88
CA LYS A 602 29.40 -1.99 54.59
C LYS A 602 27.98 -1.82 54.07
N GLU A 603 27.76 -2.02 52.77
CA GLU A 603 26.42 -1.96 52.17
C GLU A 603 25.62 -3.20 52.55
N LYS A 604 26.24 -4.39 52.51
CA LYS A 604 25.63 -5.64 52.98
C LYS A 604 25.21 -5.53 54.44
N GLU A 605 26.09 -5.04 55.31
CA GLU A 605 25.81 -4.80 56.73
C GLU A 605 24.60 -3.87 56.92
N LEU A 606 24.60 -2.72 56.23
CA LEU A 606 23.48 -1.76 56.28
C LEU A 606 22.15 -2.41 55.85
N TYR A 607 22.15 -3.15 54.74
CA TYR A 607 20.93 -3.74 54.20
C TYR A 607 20.45 -4.96 54.97
N ILE A 608 21.36 -5.77 55.51
CA ILE A 608 21.00 -6.85 56.44
C ILE A 608 20.35 -6.26 57.69
N ASN A 609 20.91 -5.17 58.25
CA ASN A 609 20.27 -4.50 59.39
C ASN A 609 18.86 -4.00 59.03
N LYS A 610 18.69 -3.32 57.88
CA LYS A 610 17.36 -2.89 57.39
C LYS A 610 16.40 -4.07 57.16
N PHE A 611 16.90 -5.21 56.67
CA PHE A 611 16.09 -6.41 56.48
C PHE A 611 15.62 -6.98 57.83
N ILE A 612 16.50 -7.03 58.82
CA ILE A 612 16.19 -7.48 60.19
C ILE A 612 15.15 -6.56 60.85
N GLU A 613 15.32 -5.25 60.73
CA GLU A 613 14.33 -4.25 61.20
C GLU A 613 12.94 -4.48 60.58
N LYS A 614 12.90 -5.06 59.37
CA LYS A 614 11.68 -5.47 58.66
C LYS A 614 11.32 -6.95 58.84
N SER A 615 11.76 -7.56 59.94
CA SER A 615 11.42 -8.94 60.35
C SER A 615 11.85 -10.03 59.35
N ALA A 616 12.98 -9.82 58.65
CA ALA A 616 13.61 -10.87 57.86
C ALA A 616 14.15 -12.00 58.75
N ASN A 617 13.97 -13.25 58.32
CA ASN A 617 14.36 -14.44 59.03
C ASN A 617 15.86 -14.73 58.87
N ILE A 618 16.64 -14.34 59.88
CA ILE A 618 18.08 -14.58 59.97
C ILE A 618 18.46 -16.07 60.15
N ASN A 619 17.49 -16.92 60.51
CA ASN A 619 17.68 -18.37 60.71
C ASN A 619 17.24 -19.18 59.49
N SER A 620 17.05 -18.53 58.35
CA SER A 620 16.77 -19.23 57.08
C SER A 620 17.98 -20.04 56.63
N VAL A 621 17.74 -21.05 55.79
CA VAL A 621 18.78 -21.89 55.20
C VAL A 621 18.55 -22.04 53.70
N ASP A 622 19.64 -22.12 52.94
CA ASP A 622 19.60 -22.35 51.49
C ASP A 622 19.26 -23.82 51.14
N LYS A 623 19.41 -24.19 49.87
CA LYS A 623 19.16 -25.56 49.39
C LYS A 623 20.12 -26.59 50.00
N ASP A 624 21.31 -26.18 50.45
CA ASP A 624 22.33 -27.05 51.02
C ASP A 624 22.26 -27.08 52.55
N GLY A 625 21.37 -26.28 53.15
CA GLY A 625 21.17 -26.15 54.59
C GLY A 625 22.09 -25.12 55.25
N ASN A 626 22.82 -24.32 54.48
CA ASN A 626 23.70 -23.28 54.97
C ASN A 626 22.90 -22.04 55.41
N SER A 627 23.20 -21.53 56.61
CA SER A 627 22.57 -20.32 57.16
C SER A 627 23.30 -19.03 56.74
N PRO A 628 22.68 -17.83 56.89
CA PRO A 628 23.36 -16.54 56.71
C PRO A 628 24.69 -16.44 57.46
N LEU A 629 24.80 -17.05 58.64
CA LEU A 629 26.03 -17.05 59.42
C LEU A 629 27.19 -17.75 58.69
N VAL A 630 26.92 -18.88 58.04
CA VAL A 630 27.92 -19.62 57.27
C VAL A 630 28.51 -18.73 56.16
N TYR A 631 27.65 -18.03 55.42
CA TYR A 631 28.09 -17.14 54.35
C TYR A 631 28.87 -15.92 54.87
N ALA A 632 28.46 -15.32 55.99
CA ALA A 632 29.20 -14.23 56.62
C ALA A 632 30.61 -14.68 57.06
N ILE A 633 30.75 -15.90 57.57
CA ILE A 633 32.03 -16.49 57.97
C ILE A 633 32.93 -16.78 56.77
N GLN A 634 32.41 -17.45 55.74
CA GLN A 634 33.17 -17.78 54.52
C GLN A 634 33.72 -16.52 53.83
N ASN A 635 32.95 -15.44 53.84
CA ASN A 635 33.36 -14.16 53.26
C ASN A 635 34.13 -13.25 54.23
N ASN A 636 34.37 -13.70 55.46
CA ASN A 636 35.09 -12.97 56.50
C ASN A 636 34.49 -11.60 56.88
N TYR A 637 33.16 -11.50 56.92
CA TYR A 637 32.44 -10.26 57.24
C TYR A 637 32.19 -10.13 58.75
N ILE A 638 33.23 -9.71 59.50
CA ILE A 638 33.21 -9.67 60.98
C ILE A 638 32.04 -8.82 61.51
N SER A 639 31.82 -7.63 60.97
CA SER A 639 30.73 -6.74 61.43
C SER A 639 29.35 -7.37 61.20
N ILE A 640 29.19 -8.11 60.10
CA ILE A 640 27.93 -8.81 59.78
C ILE A 640 27.74 -10.02 60.69
N ILE A 641 28.82 -10.75 61.01
CA ILE A 641 28.78 -11.81 62.02
C ILE A 641 28.28 -11.23 63.35
N GLU A 642 28.91 -10.17 63.85
CA GLU A 642 28.49 -9.50 65.09
C GLU A 642 27.02 -9.04 65.05
N LEU A 643 26.58 -8.44 63.94
CA LEU A 643 25.20 -8.02 63.72
C LEU A 643 24.21 -9.19 63.82
N LEU A 644 24.47 -10.30 63.13
CA LEU A 644 23.60 -11.48 63.14
C LEU A 644 23.53 -12.10 64.55
N PHE A 645 24.66 -12.12 65.26
CA PHE A 645 24.74 -12.59 66.65
C PHE A 645 23.90 -11.75 67.61
N ASN A 646 24.03 -10.43 67.52
CA ASN A 646 23.28 -9.51 68.38
C ASN A 646 21.76 -9.60 68.14
N ASN A 647 21.35 -10.12 66.99
CA ASN A 647 19.94 -10.34 66.63
C ASN A 647 19.47 -11.80 66.85
N GLY A 648 20.26 -12.65 67.52
CA GLY A 648 19.84 -13.98 67.97
C GLY A 648 19.88 -15.07 66.89
N ILE A 649 20.86 -15.03 65.99
CA ILE A 649 21.06 -16.11 65.00
C ILE A 649 21.36 -17.46 65.67
N ASN A 650 20.80 -18.53 65.12
CA ASN A 650 21.03 -19.90 65.57
C ASN A 650 22.40 -20.39 65.07
N ILE A 651 23.36 -20.36 65.99
CA ILE A 651 24.74 -20.74 65.75
C ILE A 651 24.93 -22.24 65.50
N ASN A 652 24.03 -23.08 65.98
CA ASN A 652 24.10 -24.55 65.90
C ASN A 652 23.33 -25.10 64.67
N THR A 653 23.02 -24.24 63.69
CA THR A 653 22.36 -24.69 62.47
C THR A 653 23.30 -25.59 61.67
N GLU A 654 22.91 -26.85 61.48
CA GLU A 654 23.63 -27.83 60.66
C GLU A 654 23.10 -27.81 59.23
N ASN A 655 24.03 -27.82 58.27
CA ASN A 655 23.70 -28.03 56.87
C ASN A 655 23.49 -29.52 56.56
N LYS A 656 23.20 -29.87 55.30
CA LYS A 656 22.96 -31.27 54.88
C LYS A 656 24.17 -32.19 55.03
N GLU A 657 25.38 -31.64 55.12
CA GLU A 657 26.61 -32.40 55.40
C GLU A 657 26.87 -32.56 56.91
N GLY A 658 26.01 -32.03 57.77
CA GLY A 658 26.21 -31.98 59.23
C GLY A 658 27.25 -30.94 59.66
N LYS A 659 27.67 -30.03 58.75
CA LYS A 659 28.59 -28.95 59.08
C LYS A 659 27.83 -27.78 59.69
N THR A 660 28.46 -27.18 60.69
CA THR A 660 27.97 -26.02 61.42
C THR A 660 28.80 -24.78 61.09
N ALA A 661 28.35 -23.59 61.50
CA ALA A 661 29.09 -22.34 61.31
C ALA A 661 30.53 -22.39 61.84
N LEU A 662 30.79 -23.12 62.93
CA LEU A 662 32.13 -23.29 63.47
C LEU A 662 33.03 -24.12 62.56
N ASN A 663 32.51 -25.17 61.90
CA ASN A 663 33.27 -25.95 60.93
C ASN A 663 33.78 -25.04 59.80
N TYR A 664 32.91 -24.17 59.27
CA TYR A 664 33.29 -23.19 58.26
C TYR A 664 34.27 -22.12 58.75
N ALA A 665 34.24 -21.76 60.04
CA ALA A 665 35.21 -20.83 60.62
C ALA A 665 36.62 -21.43 60.69
N PHE A 666 36.73 -22.73 60.99
CA PHE A 666 37.99 -23.47 60.93
C PHE A 666 38.48 -23.65 59.49
N ASP A 667 37.60 -23.98 58.54
CA ASP A 667 37.95 -24.06 57.12
C ASP A 667 38.48 -22.71 56.58
N ALA A 668 37.93 -21.60 57.06
CA ALA A 668 38.38 -20.26 56.73
C ALA A 668 39.72 -19.85 57.42
N GLY A 669 40.16 -20.59 58.44
CA GLY A 669 41.40 -20.35 59.19
C GLY A 669 41.45 -19.02 59.95
N ASN A 670 40.32 -18.33 60.13
CA ASN A 670 40.30 -17.02 60.78
C ASN A 670 40.17 -17.15 62.31
N LYS A 671 41.32 -17.05 62.99
CA LYS A 671 41.42 -17.08 64.45
C LYS A 671 40.48 -16.10 65.16
N LYS A 672 40.22 -14.91 64.60
CA LYS A 672 39.31 -13.93 65.22
C LYS A 672 37.87 -14.43 65.23
N ILE A 673 37.40 -15.00 64.12
CA ILE A 673 36.05 -15.58 64.02
C ILE A 673 35.94 -16.77 64.98
N ILE A 674 36.93 -17.67 64.98
CA ILE A 674 36.94 -18.84 65.87
C ILE A 674 36.86 -18.42 67.34
N THR A 675 37.66 -17.45 67.77
CA THR A 675 37.60 -16.93 69.15
C THR A 675 36.27 -16.27 69.43
N PHE A 676 35.76 -15.42 68.52
CA PHE A 676 34.48 -14.76 68.69
C PHE A 676 33.30 -15.75 68.83
N LEU A 677 33.25 -16.81 68.01
CA LEU A 677 32.23 -17.85 68.10
C LEU A 677 32.31 -18.56 69.46
N LYS A 678 33.51 -18.93 69.93
CA LYS A 678 33.72 -19.57 71.24
C LYS A 678 33.24 -18.69 72.39
N ASP A 679 33.57 -17.41 72.38
CA ASP A 679 33.19 -16.45 73.42
C ASP A 679 31.66 -16.26 73.51
N LYS A 680 30.94 -16.50 72.40
CA LYS A 680 29.47 -16.47 72.33
C LYS A 680 28.80 -17.79 72.67
N GLY A 681 29.52 -18.74 73.27
CA GLY A 681 28.95 -19.98 73.80
C GLY A 681 28.74 -21.06 72.74
N TYR A 682 29.52 -21.03 71.64
CA TYR A 682 29.52 -22.13 70.68
C TYR A 682 29.98 -23.42 71.36
N ASP A 683 29.06 -24.36 71.48
CA ASP A 683 29.37 -25.66 72.03
C ASP A 683 30.00 -26.52 70.93
N VAL A 684 31.34 -26.63 70.97
CA VAL A 684 32.14 -27.50 70.08
C VAL A 684 31.64 -28.96 70.11
N TYR A 685 30.83 -29.32 71.12
CA TYR A 685 30.38 -30.69 71.38
C TYR A 685 28.95 -31.02 70.93
N ASN A 686 28.20 -30.08 70.33
CA ASN A 686 26.75 -30.22 70.10
C ASN A 686 26.32 -30.33 68.62
N ALA A 687 27.20 -30.80 67.73
CA ALA A 687 26.78 -31.31 66.43
C ALA A 687 26.16 -32.70 66.63
N LYS A 688 24.91 -32.90 66.18
CA LYS A 688 24.07 -34.08 66.39
C LYS A 688 24.70 -35.40 65.93
N ASN A 689 25.75 -35.32 65.10
CA ASN A 689 26.47 -36.48 64.62
C ASN A 689 27.66 -36.93 65.46
N ASN A 690 28.04 -36.28 66.57
CA ASN A 690 29.16 -36.72 67.44
C ASN A 690 30.51 -37.00 66.74
N ILE A 691 30.66 -36.77 65.43
CA ILE A 691 31.87 -37.06 64.68
C ILE A 691 32.67 -35.78 64.60
N ILE A 692 33.58 -35.62 65.56
CA ILE A 692 34.75 -34.77 65.39
C ILE A 692 35.49 -35.34 64.17
N THR A 693 35.56 -34.59 63.07
CA THR A 693 36.14 -35.13 61.83
C THR A 693 37.68 -35.18 61.94
N PHE A 694 38.30 -36.11 61.23
CA PHE A 694 39.76 -36.19 61.15
C PHE A 694 40.36 -34.89 60.62
N ASP A 695 39.71 -34.25 59.65
CA ASP A 695 40.14 -32.97 59.07
C ASP A 695 40.06 -31.82 60.07
N PHE A 696 39.03 -31.79 60.93
CA PHE A 696 38.93 -30.80 61.99
C PHE A 696 40.09 -30.93 62.99
N MET A 697 40.40 -32.16 63.40
CA MET A 697 41.54 -32.44 64.28
C MET A 697 42.89 -32.13 63.62
N LYS A 698 43.02 -32.42 62.33
CA LYS A 698 44.19 -32.07 61.51
C LYS A 698 44.40 -30.55 61.47
N GLN A 699 43.33 -29.77 61.31
CA GLN A 699 43.40 -28.31 61.30
C GLN A 699 43.82 -27.72 62.65
N ILE A 700 43.31 -28.27 63.76
CA ILE A 700 43.72 -27.87 65.12
C ILE A 700 45.25 -28.02 65.30
N ILE A 701 45.82 -29.10 64.77
CA ILE A 701 47.27 -29.37 64.80
C ILE A 701 48.05 -28.40 63.91
N TYR A 702 47.52 -28.03 62.74
CA TYR A 702 48.16 -27.00 61.90
C TYR A 702 48.16 -25.62 62.54
N GLU A 703 47.16 -25.32 63.37
CA GLU A 703 47.03 -24.05 64.07
C GLU A 703 47.80 -23.98 65.40
N ASP A 704 48.46 -25.07 65.81
CA ASP A 704 49.12 -25.25 67.13
C ASP A 704 48.19 -24.96 68.31
N ASN A 705 46.91 -25.34 68.21
CA ASN A 705 45.92 -25.12 69.27
C ASN A 705 45.88 -26.32 70.23
N ASP A 706 46.97 -26.50 70.97
CA ASP A 706 47.19 -27.67 71.82
C ASP A 706 46.15 -27.79 72.94
N MET A 707 45.64 -26.66 73.45
CA MET A 707 44.61 -26.63 74.49
C MET A 707 43.29 -27.22 73.98
N LEU A 708 42.87 -26.86 72.77
CA LEU A 708 41.67 -27.40 72.15
C LEU A 708 41.88 -28.87 71.76
N LEU A 709 43.07 -29.21 71.25
CA LEU A 709 43.44 -30.59 70.94
C LEU A 709 43.32 -31.49 72.17
N GLU A 710 43.89 -31.05 73.30
CA GLU A 710 43.86 -31.79 74.56
C GLU A 710 42.43 -31.94 75.11
N GLN A 711 41.63 -30.88 75.06
CA GLN A 711 40.22 -30.92 75.49
C GLN A 711 39.41 -31.93 74.69
N ILE A 712 39.58 -31.95 73.36
CA ILE A 712 38.86 -32.87 72.48
C ILE A 712 39.29 -34.32 72.72
N ILE A 713 40.59 -34.59 72.81
CA ILE A 713 41.10 -35.95 73.03
C ILE A 713 40.59 -36.49 74.38
N LYS A 714 40.64 -35.68 75.45
CA LYS A 714 40.14 -36.07 76.79
C LYS A 714 38.63 -36.29 76.85
N SER A 715 37.87 -35.72 75.91
CA SER A 715 36.42 -35.94 75.84
C SER A 715 36.04 -37.34 75.35
N ASN A 716 37.00 -38.14 74.85
CA ASN A 716 36.80 -39.46 74.24
C ASN A 716 35.81 -39.50 73.07
N LYS A 717 35.48 -38.36 72.47
CA LYS A 717 34.58 -38.25 71.30
C LYS A 717 35.28 -38.45 69.95
N PHE A 718 36.61 -38.59 69.95
CA PHE A 718 37.42 -38.85 68.75
C PHE A 718 38.39 -39.99 69.03
N ASP A 719 38.43 -41.01 68.18
CA ASP A 719 39.47 -42.04 68.28
C ASP A 719 40.79 -41.44 67.79
N ILE A 720 41.71 -41.20 68.73
CA ILE A 720 43.05 -40.63 68.50
C ILE A 720 43.87 -41.38 67.44
N ASN A 721 43.53 -42.64 67.19
CA ASN A 721 44.20 -43.53 66.24
C ASN A 721 43.48 -43.65 64.89
N THR A 722 42.42 -42.86 64.67
CA THR A 722 41.76 -42.75 63.38
C THR A 722 42.78 -42.45 62.28
N GLN A 723 42.65 -43.11 61.14
CA GLN A 723 43.49 -42.88 59.97
C GLN A 723 42.72 -42.06 58.92
N ASP A 724 43.38 -41.04 58.38
CA ASP A 724 42.92 -40.31 57.19
C ASP A 724 42.55 -41.28 56.07
N TYR A 725 41.45 -41.01 55.38
CA TYR A 725 40.97 -41.89 54.32
C TYR A 725 41.97 -41.98 53.15
N SER A 726 42.58 -40.85 52.77
CA SER A 726 43.40 -40.74 51.56
C SER A 726 44.83 -41.20 51.75
N THR A 727 45.46 -40.85 52.87
CA THR A 727 46.87 -41.09 53.14
C THR A 727 47.11 -42.21 54.14
N LYS A 728 46.08 -42.64 54.87
CA LYS A 728 46.18 -43.48 56.07
C LYS A 728 47.05 -42.88 57.18
N ASN A 729 47.33 -41.58 57.15
CA ASN A 729 48.02 -40.87 58.23
C ASN A 729 47.11 -40.78 59.47
N THR A 730 47.67 -40.97 60.66
CA THR A 730 47.00 -40.61 61.94
C THR A 730 47.29 -39.16 62.29
N LEU A 731 46.59 -38.61 63.30
CA LEU A 731 46.92 -37.27 63.83
C LEU A 731 48.37 -37.15 64.29
N LEU A 732 48.96 -38.24 64.78
CA LEU A 732 50.37 -38.28 65.16
C LEU A 732 51.30 -38.16 63.93
N HIS A 733 50.94 -38.74 62.78
CA HIS A 733 51.67 -38.51 61.52
C HIS A 733 51.58 -37.04 61.09
N ILE A 734 50.40 -36.44 61.19
CA ILE A 734 50.18 -35.02 60.86
C ILE A 734 50.98 -34.10 61.78
N ALA A 735 50.95 -34.34 63.10
CA ALA A 735 51.68 -33.52 64.07
C ALA A 735 53.19 -33.60 63.87
N VAL A 736 53.70 -34.79 63.51
CA VAL A 736 55.10 -34.99 63.13
C VAL A 736 55.44 -34.26 61.82
N GLU A 737 54.59 -34.38 60.80
CA GLU A 737 54.74 -33.65 59.54
C GLU A 737 54.76 -32.13 59.76
N ASN A 738 53.88 -31.62 60.63
CA ASN A 738 53.80 -30.20 60.97
C ASN A 738 54.88 -29.73 61.94
N LYS A 739 55.69 -30.64 62.50
CA LYS A 739 56.68 -30.37 63.56
C LYS A 739 56.07 -29.70 64.81
N SER A 740 54.80 -29.98 65.11
CA SER A 740 54.08 -29.41 66.25
C SER A 740 54.37 -30.19 67.53
N TYR A 741 55.38 -29.78 68.30
CA TYR A 741 55.87 -30.53 69.47
C TYR A 741 54.81 -30.72 70.55
N ASN A 742 54.07 -29.67 70.85
CA ASN A 742 53.06 -29.72 71.90
C ASN A 742 51.91 -30.64 71.48
N SER A 743 51.51 -30.63 70.21
CA SER A 743 50.51 -31.56 69.69
C SER A 743 51.03 -33.00 69.66
N ILE A 744 52.29 -33.24 69.27
CA ILE A 744 52.93 -34.57 69.37
C ILE A 744 52.91 -35.05 70.83
N LYS A 745 53.34 -34.20 71.76
CA LYS A 745 53.36 -34.51 73.19
C LYS A 745 51.96 -34.80 73.72
N CYS A 746 50.99 -33.96 73.38
CA CYS A 746 49.59 -34.13 73.76
C CYS A 746 49.02 -35.46 73.24
N LEU A 747 49.25 -35.78 71.97
CA LEU A 747 48.79 -37.02 71.35
C LEU A 747 49.42 -38.26 72.00
N LEU A 748 50.74 -38.24 72.25
CA LEU A 748 51.46 -39.36 72.89
C LEU A 748 51.01 -39.56 74.35
N ILE A 749 50.89 -38.49 75.15
CA ILE A 749 50.41 -38.57 76.54
C ILE A 749 49.02 -39.20 76.63
N ASN A 750 48.16 -38.93 75.64
CA ASN A 750 46.80 -39.44 75.61
C ASN A 750 46.65 -40.76 74.80
N GLY A 751 47.75 -41.46 74.52
CA GLY A 751 47.70 -42.84 74.02
C GLY A 751 47.65 -43.02 72.50
N ALA A 752 48.13 -42.05 71.72
CA ALA A 752 48.27 -42.22 70.27
C ALA A 752 49.27 -43.35 69.94
N ASN A 753 48.85 -44.31 69.12
CA ASN A 753 49.64 -45.46 68.69
C ASN A 753 50.69 -45.03 67.66
N LYS A 754 51.94 -45.09 68.10
CA LYS A 754 53.14 -44.75 67.33
C LYS A 754 53.55 -45.82 66.28
N GLU A 755 52.92 -46.98 66.25
CA GLU A 755 53.26 -48.08 65.34
C GLU A 755 52.33 -48.17 64.12
N ILE A 756 51.27 -47.37 64.06
CA ILE A 756 50.37 -47.32 62.90
C ILE A 756 51.15 -46.83 61.68
N LYS A 757 50.95 -47.48 60.53
CA LYS A 757 51.62 -47.13 59.27
C LYS A 757 50.66 -46.44 58.30
N ASN A 758 51.16 -45.44 57.59
CA ASN A 758 50.44 -44.78 56.49
C ASN A 758 50.54 -45.58 55.16
N ASN A 759 49.99 -45.05 54.06
CA ASN A 759 50.02 -45.71 52.75
C ASN A 759 51.43 -45.94 52.18
N ASN A 760 52.43 -45.19 52.65
CA ASN A 760 53.84 -45.39 52.30
C ASN A 760 54.54 -46.38 53.24
N TYR A 761 53.77 -47.08 54.09
CA TYR A 761 54.23 -48.02 55.10
C TYR A 761 55.15 -47.42 56.19
N TRP A 762 55.13 -46.09 56.37
CA TRP A 762 55.90 -45.41 57.41
C TRP A 762 55.07 -45.23 58.68
N THR A 763 55.67 -45.51 59.83
CA THR A 763 55.19 -45.04 61.14
C THR A 763 55.44 -43.53 61.28
N PRO A 764 54.82 -42.82 62.25
CA PRO A 764 55.11 -41.40 62.48
C PRO A 764 56.61 -41.13 62.70
N LEU A 765 57.30 -42.00 63.43
CA LEU A 765 58.74 -41.87 63.67
C LEU A 765 59.56 -42.10 62.39
N GLN A 766 59.21 -43.12 61.60
CA GLN A 766 59.86 -43.39 60.31
C GLN A 766 59.62 -42.27 59.30
N LEU A 767 58.43 -41.66 59.31
CA LEU A 767 58.10 -40.49 58.51
C LEU A 767 58.98 -39.28 58.87
N ASN A 768 59.22 -39.03 60.17
CA ASN A 768 60.17 -38.00 60.63
C ASN A 768 61.57 -38.26 60.07
N GLN A 769 62.07 -39.50 60.21
CA GLN A 769 63.41 -39.88 59.74
C GLN A 769 63.55 -39.75 58.21
N HIS A 770 62.56 -40.21 57.45
CA HIS A 770 62.56 -40.15 55.99
C HIS A 770 62.59 -38.71 55.47
N ARG A 771 61.70 -37.83 55.96
CA ARG A 771 61.63 -36.43 55.50
C ARG A 771 62.91 -35.65 55.80
N ASN A 772 63.57 -35.95 56.93
CA ASN A 772 64.82 -35.30 57.29
C ASN A 772 66.01 -35.76 56.42
N ASN A 773 66.01 -37.02 55.93
CA ASN A 773 67.03 -37.51 55.00
C ASN A 773 66.93 -36.89 53.60
N THR A 774 65.74 -36.49 53.16
CA THR A 774 65.52 -35.84 51.86
C THR A 774 65.88 -34.34 51.80
N TYR A 775 65.99 -33.63 52.93
CA TYR A 775 66.28 -32.18 53.00
C TYR A 775 67.63 -31.84 53.68
N GLY A 776 68.61 -32.73 53.51
CA GLY A 776 69.93 -32.77 54.17
C GLY A 776 70.44 -31.49 54.85
N TYR A 777 70.41 -31.46 56.18
CA TYR A 777 71.28 -30.63 57.03
C TYR A 777 71.50 -31.30 58.40
N TYR A 778 72.72 -31.76 58.65
CA TYR A 778 73.15 -32.35 59.93
C TYR A 778 73.62 -31.23 60.89
N SER A 779 72.82 -30.89 61.90
CA SER A 779 73.29 -30.19 63.10
C SER A 779 72.54 -30.68 64.35
N SER A 780 73.24 -30.80 65.48
CA SER A 780 72.79 -31.44 66.73
C SER A 780 71.78 -30.63 67.55
N ASN A 781 71.32 -29.47 67.07
CA ASN A 781 70.27 -28.65 67.70
C ASN A 781 68.99 -28.57 66.84
N GLN A 782 68.81 -29.51 65.93
CA GLN A 782 67.68 -29.55 65.00
C GLN A 782 66.37 -30.01 65.68
N PRO A 783 65.21 -29.54 65.19
CA PRO A 783 63.87 -30.02 65.54
C PRO A 783 63.69 -31.54 65.68
N GLN A 784 64.46 -32.29 64.89
CA GLN A 784 64.45 -33.75 64.79
C GLN A 784 64.76 -34.48 66.10
N TYR A 785 65.75 -34.01 66.87
CA TYR A 785 66.15 -34.67 68.12
C TYR A 785 65.07 -34.53 69.19
N LYS A 786 64.41 -33.38 69.26
CA LYS A 786 63.29 -33.14 70.16
C LYS A 786 62.07 -34.02 69.86
N ILE A 787 61.78 -34.31 68.58
CA ILE A 787 60.70 -35.23 68.22
C ILE A 787 61.09 -36.67 68.58
N ASN A 788 62.30 -37.12 68.25
CA ASN A 788 62.75 -38.48 68.61
C ASN A 788 62.76 -38.68 70.14
N GLU A 789 63.24 -37.70 70.89
CA GLU A 789 63.19 -37.70 72.36
C GLU A 789 61.75 -37.83 72.89
N LEU A 790 60.76 -37.18 72.26
CA LEU A 790 59.35 -37.35 72.64
C LEU A 790 58.87 -38.79 72.40
N PHE A 791 59.21 -39.41 71.27
CA PHE A 791 58.85 -40.82 71.02
C PHE A 791 59.54 -41.79 71.98
N ASP A 792 60.78 -41.48 72.40
CA ASP A 792 61.54 -42.27 73.37
C ASP A 792 61.00 -42.09 74.80
N LEU A 793 60.62 -40.87 75.19
CA LEU A 793 60.05 -40.55 76.51
C LEU A 793 58.71 -41.27 76.78
N TYR A 794 57.88 -41.42 75.75
CA TYR A 794 56.57 -42.08 75.83
C TYR A 794 56.60 -43.50 75.23
N SER A 795 57.76 -44.17 75.30
CA SER A 795 57.96 -45.55 74.80
C SER A 795 57.75 -46.66 75.83
N LYS A 796 57.54 -46.30 77.10
CA LYS A 796 57.15 -47.16 78.21
C LYS A 796 55.74 -46.82 78.65
#